data_AF-A0A2G5PH35-F1
#
_entry.id   AF-A0A2G5PH35-F1
#
_cell.length_a   1.000
_cell.length_b   1.000
_cell.length_c   1.000
_cell.angle_alpha   90.00
_cell.angle_beta   90.00
_cell.angle_gamma   90.00
#
_symmetry.space_group_name_H-M   'P 1'
#
loop_
_entity.id
_entity.type
_entity.pdbx_description
1 polymer ?
#
loop_
_entity_poly.entity_id
_entity_poly.type
_entity_poly.pdbx_seq_one_letter_code
_entity_poly.pdbx_strand_id
1 'polypeptide(L)'
;MNTPPAPHAAAASPARFSRRAALSRLGVVGVGAVAAGSLLASCADGGGSGDGGDGALETNTDPKPASEATKAANQKLYDELPFDDRDDFEDASRNLVDRPDTLTITNEDGSVAWDLEEYKTYITADAKAPDTVNPSLWRNAQLCMNYGLFKVTDRIHQVRGYDLSNVTYIEGDTGWIVFDPLLTPATAKAAHALVTKNLGERPIHAVVYSHSHTDHYGGVRGVINQADVDAGKVKVIAPAGFVDHAVSENVIAGNAMSRRAVYMYGALLPRNPQGGVNGGLGMTISNGLPTMVLPTESVSETGHTITIDGVEMVFQMTPGTEAPSEMNTFFPQFKAMWMAENTTNTMHNLLTLRGAQVRDAASWASFLDETIRTYGPNTEVKFQSHHWPMWGNEKVIDYWKRQRDMYKYMHDQSVRMMNEGMIGSEIAEEIAFPPELDTYWPDRGYYGTLRHNSRAVYQRYMGWHDGNPADLNDLPPVDAARKYVDYMGGEANILSKAKSDIDAGEYRWAAMVLKHVVFANPDSVDGKNLLADAFEQMGYQAESGPWRSVYLQGAYELRNGVPDVAVSDTASPDTIEAMPPELMFDYLAVRLNGPRAAGKNLTINVTLDDLKSDYTLTVENAVLHYAPGKADGADASLTLSKETLNQIQLGKLTLQEAIDSKKATLDGNRDAVTEFVGLLDEYPFWFNIVTP
;
A
#
# COMPACT_ATOMS: atom_id res chain seq x y z
N MET A 1 41.49 21.48 55.43
CA MET A 1 42.28 20.50 54.66
C MET A 1 41.35 19.83 53.67
N ASN A 2 41.74 19.92 52.39
CA ASN A 2 41.42 19.05 51.26
C ASN A 2 40.04 19.14 50.55
N THR A 3 39.98 20.06 49.58
CA THR A 3 39.55 19.84 48.17
C THR A 3 40.22 18.58 47.55
N PRO A 4 39.68 17.86 46.52
CA PRO A 4 39.44 18.35 45.12
C PRO A 4 38.36 17.50 44.32
N PRO A 5 38.33 17.40 42.96
CA PRO A 5 38.57 18.35 41.84
C PRO A 5 37.40 18.48 40.82
N ALA A 6 37.53 19.46 39.92
CA ALA A 6 36.66 19.82 38.79
C ALA A 6 36.74 18.87 37.56
N PRO A 7 35.75 18.91 36.64
CA PRO A 7 35.85 18.22 35.35
C PRO A 7 36.46 19.11 34.24
N HIS A 8 37.30 18.48 33.43
CA HIS A 8 38.01 19.03 32.29
C HIS A 8 37.08 19.30 31.09
N ALA A 9 37.22 20.49 30.52
CA ALA A 9 36.77 20.84 29.17
C ALA A 9 37.80 20.36 28.13
N ALA A 10 37.34 19.73 27.05
CA ALA A 10 38.12 19.50 25.84
C ALA A 10 37.40 20.17 24.66
N ALA A 11 38.11 21.12 24.05
CA ALA A 11 37.69 21.91 22.91
C ALA A 11 37.75 21.10 21.60
N ALA A 12 36.71 21.19 20.78
CA ALA A 12 36.75 20.83 19.37
C ALA A 12 36.67 22.10 18.53
N SER A 13 37.66 22.28 17.65
CA SER A 13 37.83 23.41 16.74
C SER A 13 36.87 23.28 15.53
N PRO A 14 36.37 24.38 14.94
CA PRO A 14 35.37 24.33 13.87
C PRO A 14 36.02 24.18 12.49
N ALA A 15 35.57 23.19 11.72
CA ALA A 15 35.86 23.10 10.29
C ALA A 15 34.99 24.13 9.54
N ARG A 16 35.65 25.12 8.94
CA ARG A 16 35.08 26.09 8.01
C ARG A 16 34.70 25.37 6.70
N PHE A 17 33.46 25.47 6.26
CA PHE A 17 33.10 25.30 4.86
C PHE A 17 32.46 26.58 4.31
N SER A 18 33.05 27.10 3.24
CA SER A 18 32.73 28.37 2.63
C SER A 18 31.48 28.30 1.76
N ARG A 19 30.63 29.32 1.86
CA ARG A 19 29.62 29.68 0.86
C ARG A 19 30.26 29.98 -0.50
N ARG A 20 29.73 29.40 -1.58
CA ARG A 20 29.47 30.13 -2.85
C ARG A 20 28.59 29.33 -3.82
N ALA A 21 27.38 29.87 -3.97
CA ALA A 21 26.66 30.17 -5.21
C ALA A 21 26.33 29.07 -6.22
N ALA A 22 25.02 28.88 -6.35
CA ALA A 22 24.30 28.38 -7.50
C ALA A 22 24.60 29.16 -8.80
N LEU A 23 24.46 28.49 -9.95
CA LEU A 23 23.92 29.04 -11.19
C LEU A 23 23.69 27.93 -12.24
N SER A 24 22.41 27.75 -12.59
CA SER A 24 21.86 27.45 -13.92
C SER A 24 22.52 26.40 -14.82
N ARG A 25 21.71 25.46 -15.33
CA ARG A 25 21.43 25.33 -16.78
C ARG A 25 20.33 24.30 -17.08
N LEU A 26 19.24 24.80 -17.65
CA LEU A 26 18.38 24.06 -18.58
C LEU A 26 19.19 23.60 -19.80
N GLY A 27 18.81 22.47 -20.37
CA GLY A 27 18.65 22.38 -21.83
C GLY A 27 19.20 21.14 -22.53
N VAL A 28 18.25 20.46 -23.19
CA VAL A 28 18.36 19.79 -24.49
C VAL A 28 18.59 18.27 -24.50
N VAL A 29 17.47 17.59 -24.72
CA VAL A 29 17.32 16.25 -25.30
C VAL A 29 17.97 16.23 -26.69
N GLY A 30 18.89 15.29 -26.90
CA GLY A 30 19.52 15.00 -28.19
C GLY A 30 19.36 13.53 -28.54
N VAL A 31 18.45 13.25 -29.48
CA VAL A 31 18.29 11.96 -30.16
C VAL A 31 19.53 11.68 -31.02
N GLY A 32 20.07 10.46 -30.94
CA GLY A 32 21.16 10.02 -31.81
C GLY A 32 21.25 8.49 -31.88
N ALA A 33 20.55 7.90 -32.86
CA ALA A 33 20.77 6.53 -33.29
C ALA A 33 21.91 6.49 -34.33
N VAL A 34 22.91 5.61 -34.16
CA VAL A 34 23.71 5.05 -35.26
C VAL A 34 24.14 3.62 -34.90
N ALA A 35 23.94 2.73 -35.86
CA ALA A 35 24.22 1.30 -35.81
C ALA A 35 25.63 0.93 -36.33
N ALA A 36 25.97 -0.33 -36.04
CA ALA A 36 26.70 -1.30 -36.88
C ALA A 36 28.23 -1.49 -36.76
N GLY A 37 28.60 -2.78 -36.74
CA GLY A 37 29.90 -3.36 -37.13
C GLY A 37 30.84 -3.62 -35.94
N SER A 38 31.42 -4.80 -35.69
CA SER A 38 31.89 -5.81 -36.65
C SER A 38 32.20 -7.13 -35.93
N LEU A 39 31.99 -8.25 -36.62
CA LEU A 39 32.56 -9.56 -36.31
C LEU A 39 34.09 -9.54 -36.41
N LEU A 40 34.77 -10.38 -35.62
CA LEU A 40 35.91 -11.20 -36.05
C LEU A 40 36.11 -12.40 -35.10
N ALA A 41 36.19 -13.59 -35.71
CA ALA A 41 36.62 -14.89 -35.14
C ALA A 41 38.11 -14.84 -34.72
N SER A 42 38.79 -15.79 -34.09
CA SER A 42 38.72 -17.24 -33.86
C SER A 42 39.77 -17.54 -32.76
N CYS A 43 39.73 -18.60 -31.97
CA CYS A 43 40.30 -19.93 -32.27
C CYS A 43 40.08 -20.83 -31.05
N ALA A 44 39.77 -22.09 -31.30
CA ALA A 44 39.87 -23.17 -30.33
C ALA A 44 41.28 -23.78 -30.37
N ASP A 45 41.80 -24.19 -29.21
CA ASP A 45 42.72 -25.32 -29.08
C ASP A 45 42.57 -25.91 -27.66
N GLY A 46 42.57 -27.24 -27.58
CA GLY A 46 42.25 -28.01 -26.39
C GLY A 46 43.44 -28.55 -25.59
N GLY A 47 43.14 -29.13 -24.41
CA GLY A 47 44.06 -29.97 -23.63
C GLY A 47 43.79 -29.91 -22.13
N GLY A 48 43.50 -31.06 -21.50
CA GLY A 48 43.30 -31.24 -20.04
C GLY A 48 44.51 -30.81 -19.21
N SER A 49 44.41 -30.50 -17.93
CA SER A 49 44.05 -31.38 -16.81
C SER A 49 43.83 -30.53 -15.54
N GLY A 50 43.08 -31.04 -14.57
CA GLY A 50 42.61 -30.30 -13.40
C GLY A 50 43.67 -29.61 -12.55
N ASP A 51 43.26 -28.45 -12.02
CA ASP A 51 43.81 -27.80 -10.83
C ASP A 51 42.70 -26.91 -10.21
N GLY A 52 42.73 -26.70 -8.90
CA GLY A 52 41.66 -26.08 -8.11
C GLY A 52 41.17 -24.74 -8.68
N GLY A 53 39.89 -24.70 -9.07
CA GLY A 53 39.27 -23.52 -9.63
C GLY A 53 38.98 -22.47 -8.56
N ASP A 54 39.94 -21.58 -8.33
CA ASP A 54 39.74 -20.22 -7.83
C ASP A 54 39.08 -19.38 -8.96
N GLY A 55 37.96 -19.89 -9.49
CA GLY A 55 37.16 -19.17 -10.46
C GLY A 55 36.49 -18.04 -9.73
N ALA A 56 36.85 -16.80 -10.08
CA ALA A 56 36.14 -15.63 -9.58
C ALA A 56 34.64 -15.85 -9.75
N LEU A 57 33.88 -15.67 -8.67
CA LEU A 57 32.43 -15.75 -8.69
C LEU A 57 31.94 -14.68 -9.69
N GLU A 58 31.48 -15.10 -10.87
CA GLU A 58 30.88 -14.20 -11.85
C GLU A 58 29.36 -14.24 -11.71
N THR A 59 28.77 -13.10 -11.38
CA THR A 59 27.32 -12.90 -11.30
C THR A 59 26.84 -11.95 -12.38
N ASN A 60 25.53 -11.92 -12.65
CA ASN A 60 24.93 -10.98 -13.60
C ASN A 60 23.56 -10.48 -13.12
N THR A 61 23.07 -9.46 -13.81
CA THR A 61 21.80 -8.79 -13.52
C THR A 61 20.59 -9.41 -14.22
N ASP A 62 20.77 -10.48 -15.00
CA ASP A 62 19.67 -11.08 -15.75
C ASP A 62 18.75 -11.88 -14.82
N PRO A 63 17.42 -11.85 -15.04
CA PRO A 63 16.50 -12.76 -14.36
C PRO A 63 16.87 -14.22 -14.60
N LYS A 64 16.91 -15.02 -13.54
CA LYS A 64 17.25 -16.45 -13.57
C LYS A 64 15.99 -17.29 -13.80
N PRO A 65 16.10 -18.48 -14.41
CA PRO A 65 14.98 -19.42 -14.45
C PRO A 65 14.64 -19.93 -13.04
N ALA A 66 13.47 -20.55 -12.89
CA ALA A 66 13.15 -21.30 -11.67
C ALA A 66 14.16 -22.45 -11.48
N SER A 67 14.74 -22.52 -10.29
CA SER A 67 15.59 -23.64 -9.89
C SER A 67 14.79 -24.93 -9.75
N GLU A 68 15.47 -26.07 -9.63
CA GLU A 68 14.81 -27.35 -9.34
C GLU A 68 14.10 -27.34 -7.97
N ALA A 69 14.66 -26.65 -6.97
CA ALA A 69 14.00 -26.50 -5.66
C ALA A 69 12.71 -25.67 -5.76
N THR A 70 12.71 -24.60 -6.56
CA THR A 70 11.51 -23.78 -6.83
C THR A 70 10.45 -24.56 -7.60
N LYS A 71 10.85 -25.30 -8.64
CA LYS A 71 9.92 -26.19 -9.37
C LYS A 71 9.31 -27.24 -8.46
N ALA A 72 10.11 -27.86 -7.59
CA ALA A 72 9.62 -28.85 -6.64
C ALA A 72 8.65 -28.24 -5.62
N ALA A 73 8.96 -27.05 -5.08
CA ALA A 73 8.07 -26.33 -4.17
C ALA A 73 6.73 -25.97 -4.83
N ASN A 74 6.76 -25.48 -6.07
CA ASN A 74 5.56 -25.18 -6.84
C ASN A 74 4.78 -26.45 -7.20
N GLN A 75 5.45 -27.54 -7.59
CA GLN A 75 4.80 -28.80 -7.93
C GLN A 75 4.05 -29.41 -6.74
N LYS A 76 4.63 -29.32 -5.54
CA LYS A 76 4.02 -29.83 -4.30
C LYS A 76 2.62 -29.25 -4.05
N LEU A 77 2.37 -28.00 -4.41
CA LEU A 77 1.05 -27.37 -4.23
C LEU A 77 -0.05 -28.00 -5.08
N TYR A 78 0.28 -28.56 -6.25
CA TYR A 78 -0.71 -29.31 -7.04
C TYR A 78 -1.19 -30.58 -6.34
N ASP A 79 -0.38 -31.14 -5.45
CA ASP A 79 -0.71 -32.35 -4.70
C ASP A 79 -1.47 -32.03 -3.40
N GLU A 80 -1.35 -30.80 -2.88
CA GLU A 80 -1.92 -30.38 -1.58
C GLU A 80 -3.23 -29.59 -1.72
N LEU A 81 -3.41 -28.84 -2.81
CA LEU A 81 -4.57 -27.96 -2.99
C LEU A 81 -5.59 -28.53 -3.99
N PRO A 82 -6.90 -28.26 -3.81
CA PRO A 82 -7.95 -28.86 -4.63
C PRO A 82 -8.10 -28.12 -5.97
N PHE A 83 -7.13 -28.24 -6.89
CA PHE A 83 -7.17 -27.59 -8.22
C PHE A 83 -8.33 -28.06 -9.11
N ASP A 84 -8.91 -29.22 -8.82
CA ASP A 84 -10.12 -29.71 -9.47
C ASP A 84 -11.39 -28.96 -9.03
N ASP A 85 -11.35 -28.22 -7.91
CA ASP A 85 -12.41 -27.31 -7.50
C ASP A 85 -12.36 -26.00 -8.31
N ARG A 86 -13.39 -25.83 -9.13
CA ARG A 86 -13.52 -24.75 -10.10
C ARG A 86 -14.71 -23.83 -9.84
N ASP A 87 -15.36 -23.93 -8.69
CA ASP A 87 -16.54 -23.11 -8.33
C ASP A 87 -16.25 -21.60 -8.48
N ASP A 88 -15.06 -21.14 -8.08
CA ASP A 88 -14.66 -19.74 -8.22
C ASP A 88 -14.65 -19.25 -9.67
N PHE A 89 -14.30 -20.09 -10.64
CA PHE A 89 -14.30 -19.68 -12.06
C PHE A 89 -15.71 -19.48 -12.59
N GLU A 90 -16.67 -20.29 -12.11
CA GLU A 90 -18.08 -20.11 -12.42
C GLU A 90 -18.59 -18.79 -11.80
N ASP A 91 -18.34 -18.57 -10.51
CA ASP A 91 -18.77 -17.37 -9.80
C ASP A 91 -18.08 -16.09 -10.34
N ALA A 92 -16.80 -16.16 -10.71
CA ALA A 92 -16.07 -15.06 -11.33
C ALA A 92 -16.59 -14.72 -12.74
N SER A 93 -17.04 -15.69 -13.54
CA SER A 93 -17.54 -15.40 -14.89
C SER A 93 -19.05 -15.14 -14.95
N ARG A 94 -19.76 -15.40 -13.85
CA ARG A 94 -21.22 -15.34 -13.77
C ARG A 94 -21.79 -13.98 -14.14
N ASN A 95 -22.84 -13.98 -14.97
CA ASN A 95 -23.62 -12.80 -15.33
C ASN A 95 -22.79 -11.63 -15.92
N LEU A 96 -21.74 -11.95 -16.69
CA LEU A 96 -21.02 -10.95 -17.48
C LEU A 96 -21.98 -10.26 -18.47
N VAL A 97 -22.02 -8.93 -18.42
CA VAL A 97 -22.87 -8.08 -19.28
C VAL A 97 -22.07 -7.56 -20.47
N ASP A 98 -20.90 -6.96 -20.20
CA ASP A 98 -20.02 -6.42 -21.24
C ASP A 98 -18.57 -6.53 -20.80
N ARG A 99 -17.70 -6.87 -21.75
CA ARG A 99 -16.24 -6.94 -21.57
C ARG A 99 -15.58 -6.35 -22.81
N PRO A 100 -14.92 -5.19 -22.72
CA PRO A 100 -14.26 -4.63 -23.89
C PRO A 100 -13.07 -5.50 -24.30
N ASP A 101 -12.82 -5.61 -25.61
CA ASP A 101 -11.71 -6.40 -26.15
C ASP A 101 -10.35 -5.88 -25.66
N THR A 102 -10.21 -4.56 -25.55
CA THR A 102 -9.04 -3.86 -25.03
C THR A 102 -9.41 -3.09 -23.77
N LEU A 103 -8.58 -3.16 -22.74
CA LEU A 103 -8.70 -2.39 -21.51
C LEU A 103 -7.38 -1.66 -21.21
N THR A 104 -7.24 -0.51 -21.83
CA THR A 104 -6.21 0.48 -21.51
C THR A 104 -6.93 1.80 -21.22
N ILE A 105 -6.66 2.40 -20.06
CA ILE A 105 -7.27 3.63 -19.57
C ILE A 105 -6.16 4.65 -19.39
N THR A 106 -6.38 5.88 -19.87
CA THR A 106 -5.41 6.97 -19.79
C THR A 106 -5.90 8.08 -18.87
N ASN A 107 -4.96 8.70 -18.17
CA ASN A 107 -5.16 9.96 -17.46
C ASN A 107 -5.39 11.11 -18.47
N GLU A 108 -5.83 12.27 -17.96
CA GLU A 108 -6.07 13.46 -18.79
C GLU A 108 -4.79 14.01 -19.46
N ASP A 109 -3.63 13.76 -18.87
CA ASP A 109 -2.32 14.13 -19.41
C ASP A 109 -1.80 13.15 -20.48
N GLY A 110 -2.55 12.07 -20.77
CA GLY A 110 -2.20 11.04 -21.74
C GLY A 110 -1.33 9.91 -21.19
N SER A 111 -0.91 9.96 -19.92
CA SER A 111 -0.24 8.84 -19.27
C SER A 111 -1.19 7.65 -19.08
N VAL A 112 -0.65 6.43 -19.03
CA VAL A 112 -1.45 5.21 -18.82
C VAL A 112 -1.83 5.12 -17.34
N ALA A 113 -3.12 5.19 -17.05
CA ALA A 113 -3.67 4.99 -15.71
C ALA A 113 -3.81 3.50 -15.38
N TRP A 114 -4.27 2.70 -16.35
CA TRP A 114 -4.47 1.27 -16.19
C TRP A 114 -4.26 0.56 -17.53
N ASP A 115 -3.59 -0.58 -17.52
CA ASP A 115 -3.42 -1.40 -18.71
C ASP A 115 -3.47 -2.89 -18.36
N LEU A 116 -4.46 -3.58 -18.92
CA LEU A 116 -4.61 -5.02 -18.77
C LEU A 116 -4.01 -5.81 -19.94
N GLU A 117 -3.63 -5.13 -21.04
CA GLU A 117 -3.20 -5.82 -22.27
C GLU A 117 -1.90 -6.61 -22.08
N GLU A 118 -0.94 -6.08 -21.32
CA GLU A 118 0.32 -6.78 -21.05
C GLU A 118 0.07 -8.09 -20.28
N TYR A 119 -0.85 -8.09 -19.32
CA TYR A 119 -1.26 -9.29 -18.58
C TYR A 119 -1.89 -10.36 -19.46
N LYS A 120 -2.72 -9.96 -20.44
CA LYS A 120 -3.36 -10.89 -21.40
C LYS A 120 -2.35 -11.66 -22.26
N THR A 121 -1.13 -11.15 -22.43
CA THR A 121 -0.12 -11.79 -23.27
C THR A 121 0.43 -13.09 -22.68
N TYR A 122 0.33 -13.28 -21.36
CA TYR A 122 0.88 -14.47 -20.69
C TYR A 122 -0.10 -15.13 -19.71
N ILE A 123 -1.07 -14.40 -19.14
CA ILE A 123 -2.11 -14.97 -18.28
C ILE A 123 -3.29 -15.39 -19.15
N THR A 124 -3.35 -16.69 -19.45
CA THR A 124 -4.41 -17.29 -20.25
C THR A 124 -5.24 -18.24 -19.40
N ALA A 125 -6.55 -18.27 -19.64
CA ALA A 125 -7.46 -19.18 -18.95
C ALA A 125 -7.03 -20.63 -19.17
N ASP A 126 -7.09 -21.43 -18.10
CA ASP A 126 -6.77 -22.88 -18.10
C ASP A 126 -5.33 -23.26 -18.44
N ALA A 127 -4.44 -22.30 -18.68
CA ALA A 127 -3.03 -22.58 -18.87
C ALA A 127 -2.38 -23.01 -17.55
N LYS A 128 -1.50 -24.02 -17.64
CA LYS A 128 -0.63 -24.42 -16.53
C LYS A 128 0.23 -23.23 -16.08
N ALA A 129 0.40 -23.07 -14.77
CA ALA A 129 1.30 -22.07 -14.23
C ALA A 129 2.73 -22.24 -14.77
N PRO A 130 3.40 -21.15 -15.20
CA PRO A 130 4.83 -21.18 -15.50
C PRO A 130 5.64 -21.60 -14.27
N ASP A 131 6.77 -22.27 -14.46
CA ASP A 131 7.63 -22.75 -13.35
C ASP A 131 8.09 -21.63 -12.39
N THR A 132 8.12 -20.39 -12.88
CA THR A 132 8.50 -19.17 -12.14
C THR A 132 7.33 -18.50 -11.42
N VAL A 133 6.15 -19.12 -11.38
CA VAL A 133 4.96 -18.61 -10.69
C VAL A 133 4.34 -19.71 -9.85
N ASN A 134 4.07 -19.40 -8.59
CA ASN A 134 3.32 -20.28 -7.70
C ASN A 134 1.96 -20.64 -8.34
N PRO A 135 1.58 -21.94 -8.43
CA PRO A 135 0.38 -22.34 -9.16
C PRO A 135 -0.93 -21.88 -8.50
N SER A 136 -0.97 -21.72 -7.18
CA SER A 136 -2.12 -21.17 -6.48
C SER A 136 -2.29 -19.68 -6.78
N LEU A 137 -1.20 -18.91 -6.76
CA LEU A 137 -1.21 -17.50 -7.17
C LEU A 137 -1.60 -17.35 -8.66
N TRP A 138 -1.15 -18.27 -9.51
CA TRP A 138 -1.52 -18.30 -10.93
C TRP A 138 -3.03 -18.51 -11.13
N ARG A 139 -3.64 -19.44 -10.38
CA ARG A 139 -5.10 -19.63 -10.34
C ARG A 139 -5.81 -18.32 -9.97
N ASN A 140 -5.35 -17.65 -8.90
CA ASN A 140 -5.89 -16.35 -8.49
C ASN A 140 -5.74 -15.28 -9.58
N ALA A 141 -4.59 -15.23 -10.25
CA ALA A 141 -4.36 -14.29 -11.35
C ALA A 141 -5.31 -14.55 -12.53
N GLN A 142 -5.55 -15.81 -12.91
CA GLN A 142 -6.54 -16.17 -13.93
C GLN A 142 -7.96 -15.75 -13.52
N LEU A 143 -8.32 -15.86 -12.24
CA LEU A 143 -9.61 -15.41 -11.73
C LEU A 143 -9.75 -13.89 -11.78
N CYS A 144 -8.71 -13.14 -11.38
CA CYS A 144 -8.69 -11.67 -11.45
C CYS A 144 -8.71 -11.12 -12.90
N MET A 145 -8.39 -11.94 -13.90
CA MET A 145 -8.58 -11.60 -15.33
C MET A 145 -10.05 -11.63 -15.78
N ASN A 146 -11.01 -11.98 -14.91
CA ASN A 146 -12.45 -11.85 -15.20
C ASN A 146 -12.93 -10.40 -15.00
N TYR A 147 -12.48 -9.52 -15.91
CA TYR A 147 -12.82 -8.09 -15.93
C TYR A 147 -14.07 -7.78 -16.79
N GLY A 148 -14.65 -6.61 -16.56
CA GLY A 148 -15.83 -6.11 -17.28
C GLY A 148 -16.96 -5.65 -16.36
N LEU A 149 -18.15 -5.46 -16.95
CA LEU A 149 -19.39 -5.15 -16.26
C LEU A 149 -20.15 -6.45 -15.98
N PHE A 150 -20.53 -6.66 -14.72
CA PHE A 150 -21.24 -7.85 -14.24
C PHE A 150 -22.54 -7.44 -13.54
N LYS A 151 -23.58 -8.27 -13.69
CA LYS A 151 -24.80 -8.17 -12.88
C LYS A 151 -24.68 -9.10 -11.67
N VAL A 152 -24.66 -8.55 -10.46
CA VAL A 152 -24.61 -9.34 -9.22
C VAL A 152 -25.97 -9.95 -8.92
N THR A 153 -26.99 -9.10 -8.86
CA THR A 153 -28.40 -9.45 -8.71
C THR A 153 -29.25 -8.35 -9.36
N ASP A 154 -30.57 -8.41 -9.24
CA ASP A 154 -31.45 -7.35 -9.74
C ASP A 154 -31.04 -5.99 -9.15
N ARG A 155 -30.93 -4.98 -10.02
CA ARG A 155 -30.52 -3.61 -9.70
C ARG A 155 -29.08 -3.43 -9.19
N ILE A 156 -28.29 -4.49 -8.97
CA ILE A 156 -26.91 -4.38 -8.48
C ILE A 156 -25.90 -4.85 -9.53
N HIS A 157 -24.97 -3.98 -9.89
CA HIS A 157 -23.94 -4.23 -10.90
C HIS A 157 -22.55 -3.89 -10.37
N GLN A 158 -21.52 -4.56 -10.89
CA GLN A 158 -20.12 -4.26 -10.59
C GLN A 158 -19.31 -4.11 -11.87
N VAL A 159 -18.44 -3.11 -11.91
CA VAL A 159 -17.32 -3.08 -12.86
C VAL A 159 -16.08 -3.58 -12.13
N ARG A 160 -15.43 -4.59 -12.71
CA ARG A 160 -14.29 -5.28 -12.10
C ARG A 160 -13.08 -5.29 -13.03
N GLY A 161 -11.88 -5.29 -12.46
CA GLY A 161 -10.61 -5.35 -13.20
C GLY A 161 -10.25 -4.07 -13.96
N TYR A 162 -10.91 -2.95 -13.65
CA TYR A 162 -10.58 -1.60 -14.13
C TYR A 162 -9.58 -0.88 -13.21
N ASP A 163 -9.35 -1.43 -12.02
CA ASP A 163 -8.43 -0.98 -10.98
C ASP A 163 -8.13 -2.18 -10.05
N LEU A 164 -7.45 -1.94 -8.92
CA LEU A 164 -7.31 -2.94 -7.86
C LEU A 164 -8.67 -3.35 -7.26
N SER A 165 -9.52 -2.34 -7.00
CA SER A 165 -10.87 -2.48 -6.46
C SER A 165 -11.92 -2.60 -7.56
N ASN A 166 -13.10 -3.04 -7.16
CA ASN A 166 -14.32 -3.00 -7.92
C ASN A 166 -15.06 -1.70 -7.62
N VAL A 167 -15.85 -1.21 -8.57
CA VAL A 167 -16.87 -0.18 -8.31
C VAL A 167 -18.24 -0.78 -8.51
N THR A 168 -19.14 -0.50 -7.59
CA THR A 168 -20.51 -1.04 -7.59
C THR A 168 -21.51 0.04 -7.93
N TYR A 169 -22.46 -0.28 -8.80
CA TYR A 169 -23.57 0.57 -9.18
C TYR A 169 -24.89 -0.09 -8.77
N ILE A 170 -25.64 0.60 -7.92
CA ILE A 170 -26.97 0.18 -7.49
C ILE A 170 -28.00 1.09 -8.16
N GLU A 171 -28.88 0.47 -8.93
CA GLU A 171 -29.95 1.14 -9.66
C GLU A 171 -31.00 1.62 -8.66
N GLY A 172 -31.12 2.93 -8.50
CA GLY A 172 -32.25 3.60 -7.86
C GLY A 172 -33.45 3.73 -8.82
N ASP A 173 -34.55 4.28 -8.35
CA ASP A 173 -35.77 4.47 -9.15
C ASP A 173 -35.54 5.46 -10.30
N THR A 174 -34.61 6.41 -10.13
CA THR A 174 -34.30 7.47 -11.10
C THR A 174 -32.81 7.64 -11.40
N GLY A 175 -31.91 7.09 -10.58
CA GLY A 175 -30.47 7.33 -10.63
C GLY A 175 -29.61 6.15 -10.16
N TRP A 176 -28.35 6.45 -9.88
CA TRP A 176 -27.35 5.50 -9.37
C TRP A 176 -26.96 5.84 -7.93
N ILE A 177 -26.72 4.79 -7.15
CA ILE A 177 -25.89 4.84 -5.93
C ILE A 177 -24.59 4.12 -6.25
N VAL A 178 -23.45 4.80 -6.08
CA VAL A 178 -22.12 4.27 -6.43
C VAL A 178 -21.38 3.93 -5.15
N PHE A 179 -20.88 2.70 -5.02
CA PHE A 179 -19.98 2.33 -3.92
C PHE A 179 -18.56 2.22 -4.45
N ASP A 180 -17.64 2.78 -3.68
CA ASP A 180 -16.19 2.64 -3.84
C ASP A 180 -15.70 2.97 -5.26
N PRO A 181 -15.66 4.27 -5.65
CA PRO A 181 -15.33 4.68 -7.01
C PRO A 181 -13.83 4.58 -7.35
N LEU A 182 -13.20 3.43 -7.10
CA LEU A 182 -11.84 3.07 -7.51
C LEU A 182 -10.74 4.01 -6.97
N LEU A 183 -9.49 3.80 -7.43
CA LEU A 183 -8.31 4.54 -6.95
C LEU A 183 -8.09 5.87 -7.68
N THR A 184 -8.39 5.96 -8.98
CA THR A 184 -8.13 7.17 -9.76
C THR A 184 -9.36 7.65 -10.53
N PRO A 185 -9.48 8.98 -10.80
CA PRO A 185 -10.61 9.52 -11.55
C PRO A 185 -10.74 8.90 -12.95
N ALA A 186 -9.62 8.58 -13.59
CA ALA A 186 -9.60 8.01 -14.93
C ALA A 186 -10.26 6.62 -14.96
N THR A 187 -9.92 5.74 -14.02
CA THR A 187 -10.51 4.40 -13.93
C THR A 187 -11.98 4.45 -13.56
N ALA A 188 -12.36 5.29 -12.59
CA ALA A 188 -13.75 5.48 -12.19
C ALA A 188 -14.63 6.01 -13.33
N LYS A 189 -14.12 6.99 -14.09
CA LYS A 189 -14.80 7.53 -15.27
C LYS A 189 -14.97 6.49 -16.38
N ALA A 190 -13.95 5.67 -16.63
CA ALA A 190 -14.02 4.60 -17.61
C ALA A 190 -15.04 3.52 -17.20
N ALA A 191 -15.06 3.14 -15.92
CA ALA A 191 -16.06 2.21 -15.38
C ALA A 191 -17.48 2.78 -15.50
N HIS A 192 -17.68 4.05 -15.16
CA HIS A 192 -18.97 4.72 -15.32
C HIS A 192 -19.42 4.78 -16.78
N ALA A 193 -18.49 5.03 -17.72
CA ALA A 193 -18.79 5.03 -19.14
C ALA A 193 -19.25 3.64 -19.63
N LEU A 194 -18.65 2.55 -19.13
CA LEU A 194 -19.09 1.19 -19.44
C LEU A 194 -20.50 0.91 -18.92
N VAL A 195 -20.82 1.37 -17.71
CA VAL A 195 -22.17 1.27 -17.12
C VAL A 195 -23.18 2.06 -17.94
N THR A 196 -22.90 3.33 -18.23
CA THR A 196 -23.77 4.21 -19.01
C THR A 196 -24.03 3.67 -20.42
N LYS A 197 -23.01 3.10 -21.08
CA LYS A 197 -23.14 2.44 -22.39
C LYS A 197 -24.16 1.30 -22.37
N ASN A 198 -24.18 0.50 -21.30
CA ASN A 198 -24.95 -0.75 -21.25
C ASN A 198 -26.31 -0.61 -20.56
N LEU A 199 -26.41 0.27 -19.56
CA LEU A 199 -27.59 0.40 -18.68
C LEU A 199 -28.30 1.76 -18.81
N GLY A 200 -27.79 2.64 -19.68
CA GLY A 200 -28.31 3.98 -19.91
C GLY A 200 -27.75 5.02 -18.95
N GLU A 201 -27.79 6.27 -19.39
CA GLU A 201 -27.36 7.43 -18.59
C GLU A 201 -28.38 7.70 -17.47
N ARG A 202 -27.89 7.83 -16.24
CA ARG A 202 -28.68 8.22 -15.08
C ARG A 202 -27.85 9.11 -14.15
N PRO A 203 -28.47 10.08 -13.46
CA PRO A 203 -27.77 10.88 -12.46
C PRO A 203 -27.29 9.99 -11.30
N ILE A 204 -26.14 10.33 -10.71
CA ILE A 204 -25.70 9.74 -9.45
C ILE A 204 -26.36 10.52 -8.32
N HIS A 205 -27.06 9.85 -7.41
CA HIS A 205 -27.72 10.47 -6.24
C HIS A 205 -26.90 10.29 -4.97
N ALA A 206 -26.08 9.26 -4.90
CA ALA A 206 -25.19 9.04 -3.77
C ALA A 206 -23.91 8.31 -4.17
N VAL A 207 -22.83 8.63 -3.46
CA VAL A 207 -21.58 7.87 -3.42
C VAL A 207 -21.40 7.38 -1.99
N VAL A 208 -21.05 6.10 -1.82
CA VAL A 208 -20.73 5.48 -0.54
C VAL A 208 -19.26 5.09 -0.55
N TYR A 209 -18.51 5.56 0.44
CA TYR A 209 -17.19 5.02 0.75
C TYR A 209 -17.37 3.95 1.83
N SER A 210 -17.03 2.72 1.51
CA SER A 210 -17.13 1.62 2.47
C SER A 210 -16.15 1.78 3.63
N HIS A 211 -14.96 2.31 3.34
CA HIS A 211 -13.90 2.52 4.33
C HIS A 211 -12.80 3.51 3.89
N SER A 212 -11.84 3.77 4.77
CA SER A 212 -10.84 4.84 4.65
C SER A 212 -9.58 4.54 3.80
N HIS A 213 -9.61 3.57 2.89
CA HIS A 213 -8.47 3.31 1.97
C HIS A 213 -8.68 3.93 0.58
N THR A 214 -7.58 4.38 -0.01
CA THR A 214 -7.57 5.24 -1.20
C THR A 214 -8.20 4.61 -2.44
N ASP A 215 -8.13 3.29 -2.59
CA ASP A 215 -8.74 2.56 -3.71
C ASP A 215 -10.27 2.50 -3.65
N HIS A 216 -10.89 3.05 -2.61
CA HIS A 216 -12.34 3.08 -2.41
C HIS A 216 -12.93 4.49 -2.40
N TYR A 217 -12.12 5.52 -2.55
CA TYR A 217 -12.60 6.90 -2.68
C TYR A 217 -11.80 7.72 -3.71
N GLY A 218 -10.60 7.27 -4.08
CA GLY A 218 -9.63 8.02 -4.86
C GLY A 218 -10.14 8.42 -6.24
N GLY A 219 -11.02 7.64 -6.86
CA GLY A 219 -11.60 7.98 -8.16
C GLY A 219 -12.91 8.76 -8.11
N VAL A 220 -13.33 9.26 -6.94
CA VAL A 220 -14.65 9.92 -6.79
C VAL A 220 -14.88 11.09 -7.74
N ARG A 221 -13.85 11.89 -8.07
CA ARG A 221 -13.99 12.98 -9.05
C ARG A 221 -14.15 12.51 -10.50
N GLY A 222 -13.93 11.22 -10.77
CA GLY A 222 -14.26 10.60 -12.05
C GLY A 222 -15.76 10.40 -12.26
N VAL A 223 -16.56 10.45 -11.19
CA VAL A 223 -18.01 10.17 -11.23
C VAL A 223 -18.88 11.32 -10.73
N ILE A 224 -18.41 12.17 -9.82
CA ILE A 224 -19.18 13.31 -9.30
C ILE A 224 -18.34 14.59 -9.26
N ASN A 225 -19.00 15.74 -9.09
CA ASN A 225 -18.35 17.04 -8.93
C ASN A 225 -18.79 17.73 -7.64
N GLN A 226 -17.97 18.66 -7.14
CA GLN A 226 -18.23 19.37 -5.88
C GLN A 226 -19.52 20.20 -5.92
N ALA A 227 -19.84 20.83 -7.06
CA ALA A 227 -21.00 21.70 -7.18
C ALA A 227 -22.33 20.95 -6.97
N ASP A 228 -22.42 19.69 -7.41
CA ASP A 228 -23.62 18.86 -7.19
C ASP A 228 -23.72 18.36 -5.74
N VAL A 229 -22.59 18.16 -5.06
CA VAL A 229 -22.56 17.84 -3.62
C VAL A 229 -22.99 19.05 -2.80
N ASP A 230 -22.44 20.23 -3.08
CA ASP A 230 -22.78 21.49 -2.40
C ASP A 230 -24.25 21.88 -2.63
N ALA A 231 -24.79 21.57 -3.81
CA ALA A 231 -26.20 21.76 -4.14
C ALA A 231 -27.14 20.72 -3.50
N GLY A 232 -26.60 19.71 -2.79
CA GLY A 232 -27.37 18.64 -2.16
C GLY A 232 -28.00 17.64 -3.15
N LYS A 233 -27.54 17.60 -4.40
CA LYS A 233 -28.01 16.65 -5.41
C LYS A 233 -27.35 15.28 -5.25
N VAL A 234 -26.12 15.26 -4.75
CA VAL A 234 -25.35 14.04 -4.48
C VAL A 234 -25.02 14.01 -3.00
N LYS A 235 -25.35 12.89 -2.34
CA LYS A 235 -24.84 12.60 -1.00
C LYS A 235 -23.54 11.81 -1.07
N VAL A 236 -22.61 12.13 -0.19
CA VAL A 236 -21.41 11.32 0.05
C VAL A 236 -21.52 10.72 1.45
N ILE A 237 -21.59 9.39 1.53
CA ILE A 237 -21.85 8.64 2.77
C ILE A 237 -20.58 7.86 3.13
N ALA A 238 -20.15 7.93 4.39
CA ALA A 238 -18.97 7.21 4.86
C ALA A 238 -19.13 6.75 6.33
N PRO A 239 -18.35 5.76 6.79
CA PRO A 239 -18.30 5.41 8.21
C PRO A 239 -17.73 6.56 9.06
N ALA A 240 -18.14 6.61 10.32
CA ALA A 240 -17.61 7.56 11.29
C ALA A 240 -16.09 7.42 11.43
N GLY A 241 -15.40 8.58 11.51
CA GLY A 241 -13.93 8.64 11.56
C GLY A 241 -13.23 8.55 10.19
N PHE A 242 -13.97 8.45 9.07
CA PHE A 242 -13.39 8.29 7.73
C PHE A 242 -12.30 9.32 7.41
N VAL A 243 -12.58 10.62 7.60
CA VAL A 243 -11.65 11.71 7.22
C VAL A 243 -10.37 11.64 8.06
N ASP A 244 -10.51 11.44 9.37
CA ASP A 244 -9.37 11.36 10.29
C ASP A 244 -8.44 10.21 9.92
N HIS A 245 -9.00 9.03 9.63
CA HIS A 245 -8.23 7.84 9.29
C HIS A 245 -7.67 7.88 7.87
N ALA A 246 -8.43 8.39 6.89
CA ALA A 246 -7.95 8.56 5.52
C ALA A 246 -6.75 9.53 5.47
N VAL A 247 -6.75 10.58 6.29
CA VAL A 247 -5.64 11.53 6.37
C VAL A 247 -4.49 11.01 7.22
N SER A 248 -4.77 10.48 8.40
CA SER A 248 -3.73 9.96 9.32
C SER A 248 -2.88 8.87 8.65
N GLU A 249 -3.53 7.94 7.96
CA GLU A 249 -2.84 6.85 7.29
C GLU A 249 -2.08 7.32 6.04
N ASN A 250 -2.70 8.16 5.20
CA ASN A 250 -2.15 8.46 3.87
C ASN A 250 -1.29 9.73 3.79
N VAL A 251 -1.31 10.59 4.81
CA VAL A 251 -0.57 11.87 4.80
C VAL A 251 0.56 11.87 5.83
N ILE A 252 0.28 11.55 7.09
CA ILE A 252 1.27 11.66 8.19
C ILE A 252 2.48 10.74 7.96
N ALA A 253 2.23 9.48 7.58
CA ALA A 253 3.26 8.53 7.18
C ALA A 253 3.32 8.31 5.66
N GLY A 254 2.66 9.20 4.88
CA GLY A 254 2.41 9.02 3.45
C GLY A 254 3.65 8.74 2.63
N ASN A 255 4.72 9.55 2.77
CA ASN A 255 5.95 9.37 2.00
C ASN A 255 6.58 7.97 2.21
N ALA A 256 6.64 7.49 3.46
CA ALA A 256 7.19 6.18 3.77
C ALA A 256 6.29 5.05 3.24
N MET A 257 4.98 5.20 3.37
CA MET A 257 3.99 4.21 2.93
C MET A 257 3.93 4.11 1.41
N SER A 258 3.87 5.23 0.70
CA SER A 258 3.86 5.29 -0.77
C SER A 258 5.13 4.67 -1.36
N ARG A 259 6.31 4.97 -0.80
CA ARG A 259 7.58 4.36 -1.25
C ARG A 259 7.61 2.85 -1.03
N ARG A 260 7.08 2.34 0.10
CA ARG A 260 6.95 0.90 0.37
C ARG A 260 5.86 0.24 -0.47
N ALA A 261 4.83 0.97 -0.87
CA ALA A 261 3.78 0.46 -1.75
C ALA A 261 4.32 0.11 -3.15
N VAL A 262 5.38 0.78 -3.63
CA VAL A 262 6.09 0.40 -4.87
C VAL A 262 6.57 -1.05 -4.82
N TYR A 263 7.08 -1.49 -3.67
CA TYR A 263 7.47 -2.89 -3.44
C TYR A 263 6.24 -3.80 -3.35
N MET A 264 5.25 -3.42 -2.55
CA MET A 264 4.06 -4.24 -2.32
C MET A 264 3.28 -4.55 -3.61
N TYR A 265 3.18 -3.58 -4.53
CA TYR A 265 2.41 -3.73 -5.77
C TYR A 265 3.29 -3.98 -7.01
N GLY A 266 4.62 -4.02 -6.83
CA GLY A 266 5.58 -4.27 -7.90
C GLY A 266 5.37 -3.31 -9.07
N ALA A 267 5.20 -2.02 -8.76
CA ALA A 267 4.77 -1.01 -9.73
C ALA A 267 5.73 -0.86 -10.92
N LEU A 268 7.01 -1.23 -10.74
CA LEU A 268 8.06 -1.14 -11.74
C LEU A 268 8.43 -2.48 -12.37
N LEU A 269 7.79 -3.57 -11.94
CA LEU A 269 8.07 -4.89 -12.48
C LEU A 269 7.42 -5.05 -13.85
N PRO A 270 8.15 -5.59 -14.86
CA PRO A 270 7.55 -5.93 -16.14
C PRO A 270 6.43 -6.96 -15.94
N ARG A 271 5.38 -6.94 -16.77
CA ARG A 271 4.25 -7.88 -16.65
C ARG A 271 4.56 -9.11 -17.50
N ASN A 272 5.19 -10.09 -16.86
CA ASN A 272 5.53 -11.37 -17.47
C ASN A 272 5.67 -12.45 -16.37
N PRO A 273 5.86 -13.74 -16.72
CA PRO A 273 5.97 -14.83 -15.74
C PRO A 273 7.11 -14.71 -14.71
N GLN A 274 8.14 -13.90 -14.98
CA GLN A 274 9.26 -13.65 -14.07
C GLN A 274 9.12 -12.32 -13.29
N GLY A 275 8.10 -11.52 -13.61
CA GLY A 275 7.83 -10.21 -13.02
C GLY A 275 6.48 -10.17 -12.28
N GLY A 276 5.76 -9.06 -12.44
CA GLY A 276 4.49 -8.80 -11.74
C GLY A 276 3.35 -9.61 -12.36
N VAL A 277 2.68 -10.45 -11.56
CA VAL A 277 1.61 -11.36 -11.98
C VAL A 277 0.24 -10.85 -11.54
N ASN A 278 0.05 -10.62 -10.23
CA ASN A 278 -1.08 -9.86 -9.70
C ASN A 278 -0.74 -9.31 -8.29
N GLY A 279 -1.66 -8.54 -7.70
CA GLY A 279 -1.56 -7.97 -6.36
C GLY A 279 -2.32 -8.73 -5.28
N GLY A 280 -2.78 -9.96 -5.54
CA GLY A 280 -3.60 -10.73 -4.60
C GLY A 280 -5.09 -10.39 -4.65
N LEU A 281 -5.47 -9.14 -4.36
CA LEU A 281 -6.87 -8.65 -4.36
C LEU A 281 -7.41 -8.24 -5.76
N GLY A 282 -6.49 -8.14 -6.72
CA GLY A 282 -6.71 -7.67 -8.09
C GLY A 282 -5.39 -7.71 -8.84
N MET A 283 -5.30 -7.13 -10.03
CA MET A 283 -4.08 -7.22 -10.85
C MET A 283 -2.93 -6.36 -10.31
N THR A 284 -3.19 -5.08 -10.03
CA THR A 284 -2.25 -4.12 -9.42
C THR A 284 -3.05 -2.85 -9.10
N ILE A 285 -2.40 -1.77 -8.69
CA ILE A 285 -3.01 -0.45 -8.51
C ILE A 285 -2.98 0.37 -9.80
N SER A 286 -3.97 1.22 -10.04
CA SER A 286 -3.90 2.21 -11.13
C SER A 286 -2.92 3.36 -10.83
N ASN A 287 -2.45 4.02 -11.88
CA ASN A 287 -1.53 5.14 -11.82
C ASN A 287 -2.25 6.47 -12.03
N GLY A 288 -1.97 7.46 -11.18
CA GLY A 288 -2.59 8.77 -11.22
C GLY A 288 -2.82 9.31 -9.82
N LEU A 289 -3.18 10.60 -9.74
CA LEU A 289 -3.43 11.24 -8.46
C LEU A 289 -4.83 10.86 -7.95
N PRO A 290 -4.94 10.27 -6.74
CA PRO A 290 -6.23 10.04 -6.12
C PRO A 290 -6.89 11.37 -5.76
N THR A 291 -8.20 11.35 -5.60
CA THR A 291 -9.05 12.50 -5.29
C THR A 291 -9.90 12.21 -4.06
N MET A 292 -10.45 13.26 -3.44
CA MET A 292 -11.32 13.10 -2.29
C MET A 292 -12.43 14.14 -2.33
N VAL A 293 -13.64 13.70 -2.01
CA VAL A 293 -14.77 14.57 -1.68
C VAL A 293 -15.20 14.22 -0.27
N LEU A 294 -15.29 15.22 0.60
CA LEU A 294 -15.64 15.01 2.01
C LEU A 294 -17.05 14.40 2.15
N PRO A 295 -17.25 13.44 3.07
CA PRO A 295 -18.56 12.90 3.36
C PRO A 295 -19.54 13.99 3.82
N THR A 296 -20.74 13.98 3.27
CA THR A 296 -21.87 14.81 3.71
C THR A 296 -22.70 14.13 4.80
N GLU A 297 -22.59 12.81 4.92
CA GLU A 297 -23.33 11.98 5.87
C GLU A 297 -22.39 10.93 6.46
N SER A 298 -22.42 10.77 7.78
CA SER A 298 -21.54 9.88 8.54
C SER A 298 -22.37 8.83 9.27
N VAL A 299 -22.02 7.56 9.10
CA VAL A 299 -22.68 6.42 9.75
C VAL A 299 -21.88 6.03 11.00
N SER A 300 -22.51 6.06 12.17
CA SER A 300 -21.83 5.84 13.45
C SER A 300 -22.28 4.60 14.22
N GLU A 301 -23.33 3.90 13.77
CA GLU A 301 -23.91 2.77 14.50
C GLU A 301 -24.43 1.67 13.57
N THR A 302 -24.30 0.41 14.00
CA THR A 302 -24.87 -0.73 13.29
C THR A 302 -26.40 -0.68 13.33
N GLY A 303 -27.04 -0.99 12.20
CA GLY A 303 -28.48 -0.93 12.00
C GLY A 303 -28.97 0.44 11.51
N HIS A 304 -28.09 1.45 11.43
CA HIS A 304 -28.42 2.73 10.82
C HIS A 304 -28.91 2.49 9.39
N THR A 305 -30.04 3.10 9.03
CA THR A 305 -30.69 2.87 7.74
C THR A 305 -30.81 4.18 6.97
N ILE A 306 -30.30 4.19 5.73
CA ILE A 306 -30.46 5.31 4.80
C ILE A 306 -31.20 4.79 3.57
N THR A 307 -32.25 5.50 3.16
CA THR A 307 -32.94 5.22 1.90
C THR A 307 -32.61 6.31 0.88
N ILE A 308 -32.07 5.92 -0.27
CA ILE A 308 -31.76 6.81 -1.40
C ILE A 308 -32.47 6.26 -2.63
N ASP A 309 -33.27 7.11 -3.28
CA ASP A 309 -33.89 6.80 -4.58
C ASP A 309 -34.57 5.42 -4.63
N GLY A 310 -35.34 5.10 -3.58
CA GLY A 310 -36.08 3.84 -3.46
C GLY A 310 -35.27 2.64 -2.96
N VAL A 311 -33.97 2.78 -2.71
CA VAL A 311 -33.10 1.72 -2.20
C VAL A 311 -32.81 1.92 -0.72
N GLU A 312 -33.19 0.94 0.11
CA GLU A 312 -32.91 0.88 1.54
C GLU A 312 -31.54 0.23 1.79
N MET A 313 -30.67 0.93 2.52
CA MET A 313 -29.33 0.50 2.90
C MET A 313 -29.24 0.42 4.42
N VAL A 314 -28.98 -0.77 4.95
CA VAL A 314 -28.80 -1.00 6.41
C VAL A 314 -27.32 -1.24 6.68
N PHE A 315 -26.68 -0.34 7.40
CA PHE A 315 -25.23 -0.37 7.61
C PHE A 315 -24.85 -1.19 8.85
N GLN A 316 -23.72 -1.90 8.77
CA GLN A 316 -23.07 -2.53 9.92
C GLN A 316 -21.70 -1.89 10.10
N MET A 317 -21.47 -1.24 11.24
CA MET A 317 -20.17 -0.67 11.56
C MET A 317 -19.19 -1.79 11.90
N THR A 318 -18.01 -1.76 11.30
CA THR A 318 -16.92 -2.72 11.56
C THR A 318 -15.58 -1.98 11.73
N PRO A 319 -15.43 -1.04 12.69
CA PRO A 319 -14.17 -0.32 12.85
C PRO A 319 -13.04 -1.23 13.34
N GLY A 320 -11.83 -1.05 12.79
CA GLY A 320 -10.62 -1.74 13.22
C GLY A 320 -10.41 -3.14 12.61
N THR A 321 -11.23 -3.51 11.62
CA THR A 321 -11.13 -4.73 10.81
C THR A 321 -10.13 -4.54 9.68
N GLU A 322 -10.56 -4.48 8.43
CA GLU A 322 -9.69 -4.17 7.30
C GLU A 322 -9.22 -2.72 7.42
N ALA A 323 -10.10 -1.79 7.75
CA ALA A 323 -9.73 -0.40 8.01
C ALA A 323 -10.10 0.07 9.42
N PRO A 324 -9.46 1.13 9.94
CA PRO A 324 -9.87 1.76 11.19
C PRO A 324 -11.32 2.28 11.16
N SER A 325 -11.77 2.75 10.00
CA SER A 325 -13.14 3.21 9.73
C SER A 325 -13.70 2.43 8.55
N GLU A 326 -14.62 1.50 8.82
CA GLU A 326 -15.19 0.59 7.81
C GLU A 326 -16.64 0.21 8.18
N MET A 327 -17.46 -0.05 7.16
CA MET A 327 -18.83 -0.54 7.33
C MET A 327 -19.26 -1.47 6.19
N ASN A 328 -20.00 -2.54 6.54
CA ASN A 328 -20.75 -3.35 5.57
C ASN A 328 -22.13 -2.72 5.29
N THR A 329 -22.80 -3.19 4.22
CA THR A 329 -24.15 -2.72 3.87
C THR A 329 -25.06 -3.85 3.43
N PHE A 330 -26.18 -4.03 4.14
CA PHE A 330 -27.24 -4.96 3.77
C PHE A 330 -28.33 -4.25 2.98
N PHE A 331 -28.82 -4.89 1.91
CA PHE A 331 -29.92 -4.41 1.07
C PHE A 331 -31.12 -5.37 1.21
N PRO A 332 -32.08 -5.08 2.10
CA PRO A 332 -33.18 -6.00 2.42
C PRO A 332 -34.02 -6.39 1.20
N GLN A 333 -34.26 -5.44 0.30
CA GLN A 333 -35.07 -5.61 -0.91
C GLN A 333 -34.47 -6.63 -1.88
N PHE A 334 -33.14 -6.75 -1.87
CA PHE A 334 -32.38 -7.60 -2.78
C PHE A 334 -31.82 -8.84 -2.10
N LYS A 335 -32.01 -8.98 -0.78
CA LYS A 335 -31.37 -10.01 0.06
C LYS A 335 -29.87 -10.10 -0.22
N ALA A 336 -29.22 -8.94 -0.36
CA ALA A 336 -27.84 -8.83 -0.77
C ALA A 336 -27.00 -8.18 0.33
N MET A 337 -25.81 -8.71 0.58
CA MET A 337 -24.89 -8.18 1.58
C MET A 337 -23.60 -7.70 0.90
N TRP A 338 -23.35 -6.40 0.93
CA TRP A 338 -22.08 -5.78 0.58
C TRP A 338 -21.13 -5.89 1.78
N MET A 339 -20.06 -6.65 1.62
CA MET A 339 -19.12 -6.98 2.69
C MET A 339 -17.92 -6.04 2.76
N ALA A 340 -18.00 -4.85 2.15
CA ALA A 340 -16.88 -3.92 2.05
C ALA A 340 -15.60 -4.67 1.66
N GLU A 341 -14.58 -4.64 2.51
CA GLU A 341 -13.37 -5.45 2.37
C GLU A 341 -13.15 -6.44 3.53
N ASN A 342 -14.13 -6.52 4.46
CA ASN A 342 -14.16 -7.46 5.57
C ASN A 342 -14.13 -8.94 5.15
N THR A 343 -14.65 -9.25 3.96
CA THR A 343 -14.49 -10.59 3.36
C THR A 343 -14.26 -10.47 1.86
N THR A 344 -13.18 -11.07 1.39
CA THR A 344 -12.84 -11.21 -0.04
C THR A 344 -12.48 -12.68 -0.31
N ASN A 345 -12.13 -13.02 -1.55
CA ASN A 345 -11.71 -14.40 -1.88
C ASN A 345 -10.20 -14.60 -1.66
N THR A 346 -9.69 -14.15 -0.52
CA THR A 346 -8.31 -14.33 -0.02
C THR A 346 -8.27 -14.04 1.47
N MET A 347 -7.29 -14.60 2.19
CA MET A 347 -6.87 -14.07 3.48
C MET A 347 -6.37 -12.62 3.30
N HIS A 348 -6.89 -11.70 4.12
CA HIS A 348 -6.47 -10.30 4.11
C HIS A 348 -5.29 -10.02 5.05
N ASN A 349 -4.67 -8.85 4.93
CA ASN A 349 -3.62 -8.37 5.82
C ASN A 349 -4.19 -7.97 7.19
N LEU A 350 -3.57 -8.45 8.26
CA LEU A 350 -3.64 -7.83 9.59
C LEU A 350 -2.61 -6.71 9.76
N LEU A 351 -1.53 -6.78 8.97
CA LEU A 351 -0.56 -5.71 8.82
C LEU A 351 -0.07 -5.68 7.37
N THR A 352 -0.46 -4.64 6.65
CA THR A 352 -0.03 -4.47 5.26
C THR A 352 1.47 -4.18 5.16
N LEU A 353 2.13 -4.74 4.13
CA LEU A 353 3.57 -4.60 3.96
C LEU A 353 4.01 -3.17 3.59
N ARG A 354 3.10 -2.37 3.01
CA ARG A 354 3.34 -0.92 2.80
C ARG A 354 3.50 -0.15 4.12
N GLY A 355 3.04 -0.72 5.23
CA GLY A 355 3.05 -0.11 6.56
C GLY A 355 1.67 0.47 6.91
N ALA A 356 1.18 0.15 8.10
CA ALA A 356 -0.03 0.69 8.71
C ALA A 356 -0.01 0.35 10.22
N GLN A 357 -1.04 0.77 10.94
CA GLN A 357 -1.32 0.21 12.27
C GLN A 357 -1.76 -1.25 12.15
N VAL A 358 -1.50 -2.05 13.18
CA VAL A 358 -1.94 -3.46 13.20
C VAL A 358 -3.44 -3.54 13.45
N ARG A 359 -4.14 -4.25 12.55
CA ARG A 359 -5.57 -4.53 12.59
C ARG A 359 -5.92 -5.60 13.64
N ASP A 360 -7.18 -5.65 14.04
CA ASP A 360 -7.64 -6.54 15.10
C ASP A 360 -8.39 -7.76 14.57
N ALA A 361 -7.68 -8.89 14.46
CA ALA A 361 -8.28 -10.16 14.02
C ALA A 361 -9.41 -10.68 14.93
N ALA A 362 -9.36 -10.41 16.24
CA ALA A 362 -10.41 -10.85 17.16
C ALA A 362 -11.70 -10.05 16.96
N SER A 363 -11.55 -8.73 16.82
CA SER A 363 -12.66 -7.84 16.49
C SER A 363 -13.24 -8.17 15.10
N TRP A 364 -12.38 -8.42 14.11
CA TRP A 364 -12.78 -8.85 12.76
C TRP A 364 -13.64 -10.12 12.78
N ALA A 365 -13.18 -11.17 13.46
CA ALA A 365 -13.98 -12.38 13.64
C ALA A 365 -15.32 -12.09 14.33
N SER A 366 -15.35 -11.20 15.32
CA SER A 366 -16.57 -10.86 16.04
C SER A 366 -17.60 -10.15 15.14
N PHE A 367 -17.16 -9.26 14.26
CA PHE A 367 -18.04 -8.59 13.29
C PHE A 367 -18.57 -9.56 12.23
N LEU A 368 -17.76 -10.52 11.76
CA LEU A 368 -18.23 -11.56 10.85
C LEU A 368 -19.27 -12.47 11.51
N ASP A 369 -19.10 -12.78 12.79
CA ASP A 369 -20.09 -13.52 13.57
C ASP A 369 -21.40 -12.74 13.73
N GLU A 370 -21.33 -11.42 13.94
CA GLU A 370 -22.49 -10.54 13.92
C GLU A 370 -23.16 -10.53 12.54
N THR A 371 -22.39 -10.47 11.45
CA THR A 371 -22.94 -10.53 10.09
C THR A 371 -23.76 -11.82 9.87
N ILE A 372 -23.19 -12.96 10.26
CA ILE A 372 -23.85 -14.28 10.16
C ILE A 372 -25.16 -14.29 10.95
N ARG A 373 -25.16 -13.80 12.19
CA ARG A 373 -26.34 -13.87 13.07
C ARG A 373 -27.44 -12.89 12.69
N THR A 374 -27.07 -11.67 12.29
CA THR A 374 -28.02 -10.58 12.06
C THR A 374 -28.57 -10.58 10.64
N TYR A 375 -27.69 -10.71 9.65
CA TYR A 375 -28.07 -10.57 8.22
C TYR A 375 -28.14 -11.91 7.51
N GLY A 376 -27.34 -12.89 7.95
CA GLY A 376 -27.26 -14.22 7.35
C GLY A 376 -28.60 -14.91 7.03
N PRO A 377 -29.61 -14.92 7.92
CA PRO A 377 -30.90 -15.56 7.62
C PRO A 377 -31.62 -14.98 6.39
N ASN A 378 -31.31 -13.75 5.97
CA ASN A 378 -31.98 -13.05 4.88
C ASN A 378 -31.03 -12.68 3.72
N THR A 379 -29.85 -13.30 3.63
CA THR A 379 -28.89 -13.05 2.54
C THR A 379 -28.87 -14.20 1.54
N GLU A 380 -29.12 -13.90 0.26
CA GLU A 380 -29.01 -14.85 -0.86
C GLU A 380 -27.73 -14.64 -1.67
N VAL A 381 -27.10 -13.46 -1.59
CA VAL A 381 -25.86 -13.12 -2.29
C VAL A 381 -24.96 -12.25 -1.41
N LYS A 382 -23.68 -12.61 -1.33
CA LYS A 382 -22.63 -11.74 -0.79
C LYS A 382 -21.77 -11.22 -1.92
N PHE A 383 -21.41 -9.96 -1.85
CA PHE A 383 -20.55 -9.27 -2.81
C PHE A 383 -19.73 -8.20 -2.08
N GLN A 384 -18.66 -7.70 -2.68
CA GLN A 384 -17.65 -6.94 -1.95
C GLN A 384 -16.80 -6.06 -2.88
N SER A 385 -15.92 -5.25 -2.29
CA SER A 385 -15.11 -4.25 -2.99
C SER A 385 -13.97 -4.83 -3.84
N HIS A 386 -13.62 -6.11 -3.69
CA HIS A 386 -12.63 -6.82 -4.53
C HIS A 386 -13.12 -8.21 -4.98
N HIS A 387 -12.50 -8.82 -5.98
CA HIS A 387 -12.87 -10.16 -6.47
C HIS A 387 -14.34 -10.28 -6.94
N TRP A 388 -14.96 -11.47 -6.82
CA TRP A 388 -16.28 -11.82 -7.34
C TRP A 388 -17.28 -12.21 -6.24
N PRO A 389 -18.61 -12.05 -6.48
CA PRO A 389 -19.65 -12.44 -5.53
C PRO A 389 -19.76 -13.95 -5.28
N MET A 390 -20.56 -14.34 -4.29
CA MET A 390 -21.01 -15.72 -4.06
C MET A 390 -22.53 -15.75 -3.86
N TRP A 391 -23.18 -16.77 -4.41
CA TRP A 391 -24.64 -16.91 -4.42
C TRP A 391 -25.14 -18.17 -3.71
N GLY A 392 -26.34 -18.07 -3.13
CA GLY A 392 -27.02 -19.12 -2.39
C GLY A 392 -26.75 -19.01 -0.90
N ASN A 393 -27.82 -18.89 -0.10
CA ASN A 393 -27.73 -18.70 1.34
C ASN A 393 -26.79 -19.69 2.03
N GLU A 394 -26.92 -21.00 1.78
CA GLU A 394 -26.10 -22.02 2.42
C GLU A 394 -24.60 -21.86 2.12
N LYS A 395 -24.25 -21.58 0.85
CA LYS A 395 -22.86 -21.33 0.44
C LYS A 395 -22.30 -20.07 1.11
N VAL A 396 -23.07 -18.98 1.12
CA VAL A 396 -22.69 -17.71 1.75
C VAL A 396 -22.46 -17.89 3.26
N ILE A 397 -23.32 -18.62 3.95
CA ILE A 397 -23.16 -18.88 5.39
C ILE A 397 -21.94 -19.77 5.67
N ASP A 398 -21.68 -20.80 4.87
CA ASP A 398 -20.48 -21.63 5.02
C ASP A 398 -19.21 -20.81 4.81
N TYR A 399 -19.17 -20.00 3.76
CA TYR A 399 -18.08 -19.07 3.47
C TYR A 399 -17.81 -18.12 4.64
N TRP A 400 -18.83 -17.45 5.19
CA TRP A 400 -18.63 -16.51 6.29
C TRP A 400 -18.16 -17.19 7.57
N LYS A 401 -18.62 -18.43 7.85
CA LYS A 401 -18.12 -19.19 9.00
C LYS A 401 -16.63 -19.48 8.86
N ARG A 402 -16.17 -19.90 7.69
CA ARG A 402 -14.75 -20.16 7.44
C ARG A 402 -13.90 -18.89 7.54
N GLN A 403 -14.34 -17.79 6.94
CA GLN A 403 -13.66 -16.49 7.07
C GLN A 403 -13.57 -16.02 8.53
N ARG A 404 -14.68 -16.11 9.28
CA ARG A 404 -14.71 -15.82 10.73
C ARG A 404 -13.70 -16.68 11.48
N ASP A 405 -13.72 -17.98 11.21
CA ASP A 405 -12.89 -18.97 11.91
C ASP A 405 -11.41 -18.82 11.54
N MET A 406 -11.08 -18.44 10.30
CA MET A 406 -9.74 -18.09 9.84
C MET A 406 -9.15 -16.95 10.68
N TYR A 407 -9.83 -15.80 10.78
CA TYR A 407 -9.35 -14.68 11.61
C TYR A 407 -9.27 -15.06 13.09
N LYS A 408 -10.29 -15.77 13.62
CA LYS A 408 -10.29 -16.19 15.03
C LYS A 408 -9.16 -17.15 15.35
N TYR A 409 -8.87 -18.08 14.45
CA TYR A 409 -7.79 -19.06 14.59
C TYR A 409 -6.42 -18.38 14.52
N MET A 410 -6.20 -17.51 13.53
CA MET A 410 -4.98 -16.70 13.43
C MET A 410 -4.72 -15.94 14.73
N HIS A 411 -5.75 -15.32 15.29
CA HIS A 411 -5.66 -14.63 16.56
C HIS A 411 -5.36 -15.58 17.73
N ASP A 412 -6.25 -16.54 18.00
CA ASP A 412 -6.22 -17.34 19.21
C ASP A 412 -5.00 -18.25 19.29
N GLN A 413 -4.58 -18.84 18.17
CA GLN A 413 -3.40 -19.71 18.17
C GLN A 413 -2.11 -18.92 18.30
N SER A 414 -2.02 -17.73 17.69
CA SER A 414 -0.90 -16.82 17.93
C SER A 414 -0.83 -16.41 19.41
N VAL A 415 -1.98 -16.05 20.01
CA VAL A 415 -2.06 -15.69 21.43
C VAL A 415 -1.75 -16.89 22.35
N ARG A 416 -2.17 -18.10 22.00
CA ARG A 416 -1.81 -19.31 22.76
C ARG A 416 -0.29 -19.54 22.71
N MET A 417 0.31 -19.49 21.52
CA MET A 417 1.75 -19.73 21.33
C MET A 417 2.62 -18.66 22.01
N MET A 418 2.23 -17.38 21.98
CA MET A 418 2.96 -16.35 22.76
C MET A 418 2.87 -16.60 24.26
N ASN A 419 1.75 -17.10 24.78
CA ASN A 419 1.61 -17.46 26.20
C ASN A 419 2.45 -18.69 26.57
N GLU A 420 2.86 -19.48 25.58
CA GLU A 420 3.84 -20.58 25.72
C GLU A 420 5.29 -20.08 25.60
N GLY A 421 5.49 -18.77 25.41
CA GLY A 421 6.80 -18.12 25.37
C GLY A 421 7.38 -17.93 23.97
N MET A 422 6.62 -18.24 22.91
CA MET A 422 7.09 -18.07 21.55
C MET A 422 7.07 -16.61 21.11
N ILE A 423 8.10 -16.20 20.36
CA ILE A 423 8.16 -14.85 19.77
C ILE A 423 7.52 -14.83 18.38
N GLY A 424 7.20 -13.65 17.86
CA GLY A 424 6.47 -13.52 16.59
C GLY A 424 7.12 -14.26 15.40
N SER A 425 8.46 -14.32 15.34
CA SER A 425 9.17 -15.05 14.29
C SER A 425 8.99 -16.57 14.38
N GLU A 426 8.96 -17.12 15.60
CA GLU A 426 8.74 -18.55 15.87
C GLU A 426 7.27 -18.93 15.61
N ILE A 427 6.32 -18.11 16.08
CA ILE A 427 4.89 -18.34 15.83
C ILE A 427 4.62 -18.43 14.32
N ALA A 428 5.25 -17.56 13.53
CA ALA A 428 5.10 -17.56 12.08
C ALA A 428 5.67 -18.80 11.36
N GLU A 429 6.52 -19.60 12.02
CA GLU A 429 6.98 -20.89 11.49
C GLU A 429 6.09 -22.05 11.94
N GLU A 430 5.58 -22.02 13.18
CA GLU A 430 4.82 -23.14 13.76
C GLU A 430 3.31 -23.09 13.47
N ILE A 431 2.73 -21.90 13.32
CA ILE A 431 1.28 -21.79 13.12
C ILE A 431 0.89 -22.36 11.74
N ALA A 432 -0.05 -23.30 11.76
CA ALA A 432 -0.66 -23.89 10.57
C ALA A 432 -2.17 -23.94 10.75
N PHE A 433 -2.90 -23.73 9.66
CA PHE A 433 -4.34 -23.92 9.67
C PHE A 433 -4.72 -25.41 9.76
N PRO A 434 -5.89 -25.71 10.34
CA PRO A 434 -6.47 -27.03 10.19
C PRO A 434 -6.92 -27.25 8.73
N PRO A 435 -7.03 -28.52 8.25
CA PRO A 435 -7.33 -28.82 6.84
C PRO A 435 -8.59 -28.15 6.30
N GLU A 436 -9.60 -27.94 7.16
CA GLU A 436 -10.87 -27.30 6.82
C GLU A 436 -10.74 -25.83 6.40
N LEU A 437 -9.67 -25.15 6.83
CA LEU A 437 -9.36 -23.77 6.42
C LEU A 437 -8.22 -23.75 5.40
N ASP A 438 -7.22 -24.62 5.56
CA ASP A 438 -6.03 -24.59 4.69
C ASP A 438 -6.33 -24.99 3.24
N THR A 439 -7.30 -25.87 3.00
CA THR A 439 -7.66 -26.31 1.64
C THR A 439 -8.77 -25.48 1.00
N TYR A 440 -9.25 -24.43 1.65
CA TYR A 440 -10.34 -23.59 1.16
C TYR A 440 -9.80 -22.38 0.38
N TRP A 441 -10.16 -22.27 -0.90
CA TRP A 441 -9.60 -21.25 -1.80
C TRP A 441 -9.71 -19.81 -1.27
N PRO A 442 -10.85 -19.35 -0.71
CA PRO A 442 -10.94 -18.01 -0.14
C PRO A 442 -10.08 -17.72 1.09
N ASP A 443 -9.55 -18.75 1.76
CA ASP A 443 -8.69 -18.58 2.94
C ASP A 443 -7.20 -18.62 2.57
N ARG A 444 -6.87 -18.86 1.29
CA ARG A 444 -5.48 -18.85 0.82
C ARG A 444 -4.87 -17.45 0.91
N GLY A 445 -3.56 -17.42 1.15
CA GLY A 445 -2.80 -16.20 1.38
C GLY A 445 -2.38 -15.46 0.11
N TYR A 446 -3.32 -15.01 -0.72
CA TYR A 446 -3.00 -14.26 -1.94
C TYR A 446 -2.62 -12.80 -1.67
N TYR A 447 -3.16 -12.21 -0.61
CA TYR A 447 -2.86 -10.85 -0.17
C TYR A 447 -2.14 -10.86 1.18
N GLY A 448 -2.90 -11.16 2.24
CA GLY A 448 -2.37 -11.53 3.55
C GLY A 448 -1.66 -12.88 3.52
N THR A 449 -0.86 -13.15 4.54
CA THR A 449 -0.29 -14.50 4.75
C THR A 449 -0.42 -14.86 6.21
N LEU A 450 -0.65 -16.13 6.50
CA LEU A 450 -0.68 -16.64 7.86
C LEU A 450 0.60 -16.25 8.64
N ARG A 451 1.76 -16.28 7.95
CA ARG A 451 3.07 -15.97 8.52
C ARG A 451 3.22 -14.52 8.99
N HIS A 452 2.93 -13.53 8.15
CA HIS A 452 3.03 -12.13 8.60
C HIS A 452 1.83 -11.70 9.45
N ASN A 453 0.66 -12.32 9.28
CA ASN A 453 -0.50 -12.03 10.11
C ASN A 453 -0.31 -12.49 11.54
N SER A 454 0.28 -13.67 11.79
CA SER A 454 0.58 -14.10 13.17
C SER A 454 1.66 -13.23 13.83
N ARG A 455 2.65 -12.75 13.07
CA ARG A 455 3.59 -11.71 13.54
C ARG A 455 2.89 -10.41 13.87
N ALA A 456 1.91 -10.01 13.08
CA ALA A 456 1.10 -8.82 13.35
C ALA A 456 0.33 -8.98 14.66
N VAL A 457 -0.31 -10.14 14.89
CA VAL A 457 -0.97 -10.44 16.18
C VAL A 457 0.04 -10.32 17.33
N TYR A 458 1.25 -10.88 17.20
CA TYR A 458 2.30 -10.69 18.20
C TYR A 458 2.62 -9.21 18.42
N GLN A 459 2.87 -8.45 17.35
CA GLN A 459 3.18 -7.01 17.40
C GLN A 459 2.08 -6.20 18.09
N ARG A 460 0.81 -6.56 17.90
CA ARG A 460 -0.33 -5.89 18.55
C ARG A 460 -0.31 -6.04 20.08
N TYR A 461 0.09 -7.21 20.57
CA TYR A 461 0.06 -7.53 22.00
C TYR A 461 1.37 -7.23 22.73
N MET A 462 2.51 -7.46 22.09
CA MET A 462 3.84 -7.40 22.71
C MET A 462 4.70 -6.23 22.20
N GLY A 463 4.27 -5.56 21.12
CA GLY A 463 5.07 -4.53 20.47
C GLY A 463 6.22 -5.12 19.64
N TRP A 464 7.30 -4.34 19.50
CA TRP A 464 8.44 -4.70 18.66
C TRP A 464 9.46 -5.61 19.37
N HIS A 465 9.51 -5.58 20.71
CA HIS A 465 10.50 -6.29 21.49
C HIS A 465 10.07 -7.74 21.71
N ASP A 466 10.98 -8.68 21.49
CA ASP A 466 10.74 -10.12 21.59
C ASP A 466 10.98 -10.67 23.02
N GLY A 467 11.47 -9.83 23.93
CA GLY A 467 11.78 -10.20 25.32
C GLY A 467 13.23 -10.63 25.54
N ASN A 468 14.05 -10.79 24.49
CA ASN A 468 15.46 -11.13 24.61
C ASN A 468 16.31 -9.85 24.77
N PRO A 469 17.09 -9.69 25.86
CA PRO A 469 17.88 -8.47 26.08
C PRO A 469 18.93 -8.17 25.00
N ALA A 470 19.35 -9.16 24.20
CA ALA A 470 20.26 -8.94 23.08
C ALA A 470 19.64 -8.08 21.97
N ASP A 471 18.32 -8.10 21.85
CA ASP A 471 17.54 -7.44 20.81
C ASP A 471 16.97 -6.09 21.28
N LEU A 472 17.22 -5.68 22.53
CA LEU A 472 16.66 -4.46 23.13
C LEU A 472 17.33 -3.16 22.61
N ASN A 473 18.61 -3.22 22.29
CA ASN A 473 19.39 -2.07 21.84
C ASN A 473 20.45 -2.55 20.84
N ASP A 474 19.96 -3.15 19.75
CA ASP A 474 20.77 -3.68 18.67
C ASP A 474 21.52 -2.56 17.93
N LEU A 475 22.65 -2.92 17.31
CA LEU A 475 23.38 -1.97 16.48
C LEU A 475 22.56 -1.64 15.22
N PRO A 476 22.64 -0.40 14.71
CA PRO A 476 22.05 -0.06 13.42
C PRO A 476 22.52 -1.01 12.30
N PRO A 477 21.69 -1.26 11.26
CA PRO A 477 21.94 -2.34 10.29
C PRO A 477 23.33 -2.33 9.64
N VAL A 478 23.88 -1.14 9.30
CA VAL A 478 25.21 -1.00 8.69
C VAL A 478 26.34 -1.37 9.67
N ASP A 479 26.22 -0.93 10.92
CA ASP A 479 27.25 -1.19 11.93
C ASP A 479 27.24 -2.66 12.36
N ALA A 480 26.05 -3.26 12.50
CA ALA A 480 25.89 -4.70 12.71
C ALA A 480 26.45 -5.50 11.53
N ALA A 481 26.11 -5.13 10.29
CA ALA A 481 26.53 -5.82 9.08
C ALA A 481 28.05 -5.95 8.96
N ARG A 482 28.80 -4.88 9.25
CA ARG A 482 30.28 -4.90 9.27
C ARG A 482 30.83 -5.95 10.24
N LYS A 483 30.19 -6.12 11.42
CA LYS A 483 30.59 -7.12 12.41
C LYS A 483 30.24 -8.54 11.98
N TYR A 484 29.06 -8.75 11.40
CA TYR A 484 28.68 -10.05 10.85
C TYR A 484 29.64 -10.49 9.75
N VAL A 485 29.98 -9.60 8.82
CA VAL A 485 30.94 -9.91 7.74
C VAL A 485 32.32 -10.26 8.28
N ASP A 486 32.84 -9.50 9.24
CA ASP A 486 34.11 -9.79 9.92
C ASP A 486 34.09 -11.18 10.61
N TYR A 487 33.04 -11.46 11.39
CA TYR A 487 32.92 -12.71 12.15
C TYR A 487 32.72 -13.94 11.27
N MET A 488 32.10 -13.76 10.11
CA MET A 488 31.89 -14.82 9.13
C MET A 488 33.08 -15.03 8.19
N GLY A 489 34.22 -14.36 8.42
CA GLY A 489 35.44 -14.57 7.64
C GLY A 489 35.55 -13.74 6.36
N GLY A 490 34.85 -12.61 6.29
CA GLY A 490 34.91 -11.66 5.18
C GLY A 490 33.91 -11.95 4.05
N GLU A 491 33.73 -10.94 3.20
CA GLU A 491 32.74 -10.92 2.10
C GLU A 491 32.89 -12.12 1.17
N ALA A 492 34.10 -12.40 0.66
CA ALA A 492 34.34 -13.50 -0.28
C ALA A 492 33.91 -14.88 0.27
N ASN A 493 34.14 -15.12 1.57
CA ASN A 493 33.72 -16.37 2.20
C ASN A 493 32.20 -16.46 2.32
N ILE A 494 31.52 -15.35 2.65
CA ILE A 494 30.06 -15.31 2.65
C ILE A 494 29.50 -15.58 1.26
N LEU A 495 30.01 -14.91 0.21
CA LEU A 495 29.50 -15.07 -1.14
C LEU A 495 29.60 -16.52 -1.63
N SER A 496 30.73 -17.19 -1.37
CA SER A 496 30.95 -18.60 -1.70
C SER A 496 29.93 -19.53 -1.01
N LYS A 497 29.69 -19.33 0.28
CA LYS A 497 28.72 -20.12 1.06
C LYS A 497 27.28 -19.83 0.61
N ALA A 498 26.91 -18.57 0.50
CA ALA A 498 25.57 -18.16 0.08
C ALA A 498 25.25 -18.66 -1.33
N LYS A 499 26.22 -18.71 -2.25
CA LYS A 499 26.03 -19.33 -3.56
C LYS A 499 25.70 -20.81 -3.44
N SER A 500 26.39 -21.54 -2.57
CA SER A 500 26.11 -22.96 -2.29
C SER A 500 24.72 -23.15 -1.68
N ASP A 501 24.32 -22.26 -0.76
CA ASP A 501 22.99 -22.28 -0.14
C ASP A 501 21.89 -22.02 -1.18
N ILE A 502 22.08 -21.07 -2.10
CA ILE A 502 21.16 -20.81 -3.23
C ILE A 502 21.05 -22.05 -4.14
N ASP A 503 22.18 -22.69 -4.47
CA ASP A 503 22.21 -23.91 -5.29
C ASP A 503 21.48 -25.08 -4.60
N ALA A 504 21.52 -25.13 -3.27
CA ALA A 504 20.82 -26.11 -2.45
C ALA A 504 19.33 -25.79 -2.20
N GLY A 505 18.86 -24.59 -2.59
CA GLY A 505 17.48 -24.16 -2.38
C GLY A 505 17.21 -23.42 -1.06
N GLU A 506 18.24 -23.06 -0.31
CA GLU A 506 18.16 -22.40 1.01
C GLU A 506 18.03 -20.87 0.89
N TYR A 507 17.12 -20.40 0.03
CA TYR A 507 17.01 -18.99 -0.38
C TYR A 507 16.80 -18.01 0.78
N ARG A 508 15.97 -18.40 1.75
CA ARG A 508 15.67 -17.58 2.93
C ARG A 508 16.93 -17.28 3.74
N TRP A 509 17.74 -18.31 3.98
CA TRP A 509 18.99 -18.18 4.73
C TRP A 509 20.05 -17.40 3.95
N ALA A 510 20.23 -17.73 2.67
CA ALA A 510 21.14 -16.99 1.80
C ALA A 510 20.83 -15.48 1.80
N ALA A 511 19.55 -15.10 1.68
CA ALA A 511 19.13 -13.70 1.73
C ALA A 511 19.41 -13.03 3.09
N MET A 512 19.18 -13.73 4.21
CA MET A 512 19.49 -13.21 5.55
C MET A 512 20.97 -12.86 5.69
N VAL A 513 21.86 -13.73 5.21
CA VAL A 513 23.31 -13.53 5.29
C VAL A 513 23.79 -12.47 4.29
N LEU A 514 23.33 -12.54 3.04
CA LEU A 514 23.75 -11.62 1.97
C LEU A 514 23.32 -10.17 2.23
N LYS A 515 22.22 -9.94 2.96
CA LYS A 515 21.85 -8.61 3.46
C LYS A 515 23.04 -7.94 4.18
N HIS A 516 23.77 -8.69 5.01
CA HIS A 516 24.92 -8.13 5.74
C HIS A 516 26.08 -7.77 4.80
N VAL A 517 26.29 -8.52 3.71
CA VAL A 517 27.29 -8.12 2.70
C VAL A 517 26.90 -6.79 2.07
N VAL A 518 25.66 -6.66 1.58
CA VAL A 518 25.19 -5.45 0.89
C VAL A 518 25.16 -4.24 1.83
N PHE A 519 24.79 -4.41 3.10
CA PHE A 519 24.77 -3.31 4.08
C PHE A 519 26.17 -2.92 4.58
N ALA A 520 27.13 -3.85 4.61
CA ALA A 520 28.51 -3.54 4.97
C ALA A 520 29.28 -2.91 3.80
N ASN A 521 29.01 -3.37 2.57
CA ASN A 521 29.62 -2.94 1.33
C ASN A 521 28.53 -2.71 0.25
N PRO A 522 27.94 -1.50 0.18
CA PRO A 522 26.91 -1.18 -0.80
C PRO A 522 27.43 -1.13 -2.24
N ASP A 523 28.73 -1.29 -2.49
CA ASP A 523 29.30 -1.36 -3.84
C ASP A 523 29.59 -2.81 -4.28
N SER A 524 29.28 -3.82 -3.44
CA SER A 524 29.43 -5.23 -3.77
C SER A 524 28.46 -5.67 -4.89
N VAL A 525 28.96 -5.78 -6.12
CA VAL A 525 28.17 -6.23 -7.27
C VAL A 525 27.70 -7.67 -7.08
N ASP A 526 28.60 -8.57 -6.69
CA ASP A 526 28.26 -9.99 -6.50
C ASP A 526 27.33 -10.20 -5.31
N GLY A 527 27.50 -9.46 -4.22
CA GLY A 527 26.60 -9.50 -3.07
C GLY A 527 25.17 -9.07 -3.43
N LYS A 528 25.03 -7.99 -4.21
CA LYS A 528 23.73 -7.54 -4.71
C LYS A 528 23.09 -8.55 -5.66
N ASN A 529 23.86 -9.07 -6.61
CA ASN A 529 23.34 -10.01 -7.61
C ASN A 529 22.92 -11.34 -6.97
N LEU A 530 23.70 -11.90 -6.05
CA LEU A 530 23.30 -13.12 -5.32
C LEU A 530 22.08 -12.88 -4.42
N LEU A 531 21.99 -11.72 -3.76
CA LEU A 531 20.82 -11.39 -2.95
C LEU A 531 19.57 -11.26 -3.83
N ALA A 532 19.72 -10.64 -5.00
CA ALA A 532 18.65 -10.54 -6.00
C ALA A 532 18.21 -11.93 -6.51
N ASP A 533 19.15 -12.84 -6.79
CA ASP A 533 18.86 -14.21 -7.21
C ASP A 533 18.09 -14.98 -6.11
N ALA A 534 18.46 -14.82 -4.84
CA ALA A 534 17.73 -15.42 -3.71
C ALA A 534 16.32 -14.85 -3.55
N PHE A 535 16.15 -13.53 -3.63
CA PHE A 535 14.83 -12.90 -3.65
C PHE A 535 13.99 -13.39 -4.82
N GLU A 536 14.56 -13.49 -6.02
CA GLU A 536 13.85 -13.94 -7.20
C GLU A 536 13.26 -15.35 -7.05
N GLN A 537 14.04 -16.31 -6.52
CA GLN A 537 13.52 -17.66 -6.24
C GLN A 537 12.43 -17.65 -5.16
N MET A 538 12.55 -16.84 -4.10
CA MET A 538 11.48 -16.68 -3.12
C MET A 538 10.22 -16.05 -3.73
N GLY A 539 10.38 -15.08 -4.65
CA GLY A 539 9.27 -14.48 -5.38
C GLY A 539 8.58 -15.47 -6.34
N TYR A 540 9.32 -16.43 -6.89
CA TYR A 540 8.76 -17.49 -7.73
C TYR A 540 7.97 -18.54 -6.94
N GLN A 541 8.31 -18.75 -5.66
CA GLN A 541 7.59 -19.65 -4.75
C GLN A 541 6.42 -18.99 -4.02
N ALA A 542 6.41 -17.65 -3.91
CA ALA A 542 5.42 -16.92 -3.12
C ALA A 542 3.99 -17.10 -3.65
N GLU A 543 3.08 -17.55 -2.78
CA GLU A 543 1.63 -17.60 -3.04
C GLU A 543 0.97 -16.22 -2.90
N SER A 544 1.53 -15.33 -2.08
CA SER A 544 1.06 -13.95 -1.93
C SER A 544 1.59 -13.05 -3.04
N GLY A 545 0.69 -12.35 -3.74
CA GLY A 545 1.03 -11.33 -4.74
C GLY A 545 1.91 -10.21 -4.16
N PRO A 546 1.58 -9.65 -2.98
CA PRO A 546 2.45 -8.75 -2.24
C PRO A 546 3.84 -9.29 -1.93
N TRP A 547 3.97 -10.54 -1.45
CA TRP A 547 5.28 -11.12 -1.15
C TRP A 547 6.12 -11.31 -2.41
N ARG A 548 5.50 -11.83 -3.47
CA ARG A 548 6.15 -11.93 -4.79
C ARG A 548 6.68 -10.58 -5.23
N SER A 549 5.85 -9.55 -5.18
CA SER A 549 6.21 -8.20 -5.62
C SER A 549 7.33 -7.60 -4.77
N VAL A 550 7.29 -7.75 -3.45
CA VAL A 550 8.33 -7.26 -2.54
C VAL A 550 9.68 -7.88 -2.85
N TYR A 551 9.72 -9.21 -3.04
CA TYR A 551 10.95 -9.90 -3.39
C TYR A 551 11.49 -9.46 -4.75
N LEU A 552 10.64 -9.46 -5.78
CA LEU A 552 11.06 -9.14 -7.14
C LEU A 552 11.43 -7.66 -7.31
N GLN A 553 10.74 -6.73 -6.63
CA GLN A 553 11.11 -5.31 -6.62
C GLN A 553 12.44 -5.09 -5.91
N GLY A 554 12.70 -5.82 -4.81
CA GLY A 554 14.01 -5.81 -4.15
C GLY A 554 15.12 -6.33 -5.07
N ALA A 555 14.88 -7.43 -5.78
CA ALA A 555 15.82 -7.96 -6.77
C ALA A 555 16.06 -6.96 -7.92
N TYR A 556 15.01 -6.28 -8.39
CA TYR A 556 15.10 -5.25 -9.41
C TYR A 556 15.98 -4.08 -8.97
N GLU A 557 15.76 -3.52 -7.77
CA GLU A 557 16.54 -2.38 -7.27
C GLU A 557 17.99 -2.76 -6.92
N LEU A 558 18.25 -4.00 -6.47
CA LEU A 558 19.62 -4.48 -6.26
C LEU A 558 20.42 -4.54 -7.57
N ARG A 559 19.78 -4.95 -8.67
CA ARG A 559 20.40 -5.10 -10.00
C ARG A 559 20.51 -3.78 -10.76
N ASN A 560 19.53 -2.88 -10.60
CA ASN A 560 19.40 -1.68 -11.43
C ASN A 560 19.57 -0.35 -10.68
N GLY A 561 19.64 -0.39 -9.34
CA GLY A 561 19.58 0.79 -8.49
C GLY A 561 18.15 1.29 -8.25
N VAL A 562 18.03 2.30 -7.39
CA VAL A 562 16.74 2.97 -7.13
C VAL A 562 16.41 3.87 -8.34
N PRO A 563 15.23 3.70 -8.94
CA PRO A 563 14.81 4.53 -10.07
C PRO A 563 14.41 5.93 -9.61
N ASP A 564 14.49 6.90 -10.54
CA ASP A 564 13.96 8.25 -10.36
C ASP A 564 12.85 8.49 -11.38
N VAL A 565 11.68 7.90 -11.11
CA VAL A 565 10.49 7.97 -11.97
C VAL A 565 9.30 8.52 -11.19
N ALA A 566 8.37 9.17 -11.89
CA ALA A 566 7.13 9.63 -11.28
C ALA A 566 6.27 8.42 -10.88
N VAL A 567 5.76 8.43 -9.65
CA VAL A 567 4.84 7.43 -9.10
C VAL A 567 3.73 8.13 -8.33
N SER A 568 2.58 7.46 -8.20
CA SER A 568 1.44 7.98 -7.45
C SER A 568 1.82 8.21 -5.98
N ASP A 569 1.53 9.43 -5.49
CA ASP A 569 1.57 9.74 -4.06
C ASP A 569 0.14 9.81 -3.52
N THR A 570 -0.05 9.30 -2.30
CA THR A 570 -1.35 9.29 -1.61
C THR A 570 -1.74 10.68 -1.08
N ALA A 571 -0.75 11.52 -0.79
CA ALA A 571 -0.94 12.92 -0.39
C ALA A 571 -1.23 13.83 -1.59
N SER A 572 -2.27 13.52 -2.36
CA SER A 572 -2.64 14.30 -3.55
C SER A 572 -3.13 15.71 -3.19
N PRO A 573 -3.17 16.66 -4.16
CA PRO A 573 -3.75 17.98 -3.96
C PRO A 573 -5.15 17.95 -3.33
N ASP A 574 -6.03 17.05 -3.80
CA ASP A 574 -7.39 16.93 -3.27
C ASP A 574 -7.41 16.37 -1.83
N THR A 575 -6.57 15.38 -1.53
CA THR A 575 -6.45 14.86 -0.15
C THR A 575 -5.99 15.97 0.80
N ILE A 576 -4.99 16.75 0.37
CA ILE A 576 -4.48 17.89 1.14
C ILE A 576 -5.56 18.96 1.31
N GLU A 577 -6.33 19.25 0.25
CA GLU A 577 -7.41 20.23 0.29
C GLU A 577 -8.56 19.80 1.21
N ALA A 578 -8.85 18.49 1.27
CA ALA A 578 -9.87 17.91 2.12
C ALA A 578 -9.50 17.92 3.62
N MET A 579 -8.23 18.03 3.99
CA MET A 579 -7.79 17.99 5.40
C MET A 579 -8.42 19.12 6.24
N PRO A 580 -8.96 18.82 7.44
CA PRO A 580 -9.24 19.82 8.45
C PRO A 580 -7.97 20.60 8.85
N PRO A 581 -8.08 21.87 9.28
CA PRO A 581 -6.93 22.66 9.72
C PRO A 581 -6.06 21.97 10.78
N GLU A 582 -6.68 21.27 11.72
CA GLU A 582 -6.01 20.56 12.80
C GLU A 582 -5.06 19.48 12.27
N LEU A 583 -5.51 18.63 11.35
CA LEU A 583 -4.68 17.60 10.73
C LEU A 583 -3.57 18.20 9.85
N MET A 584 -3.83 19.35 9.22
CA MET A 584 -2.80 20.09 8.50
C MET A 584 -1.70 20.58 9.45
N PHE A 585 -2.05 21.07 10.65
CA PHE A 585 -1.07 21.50 11.64
C PHE A 585 -0.31 20.32 12.24
N ASP A 586 -0.95 19.17 12.46
CA ASP A 586 -0.27 17.92 12.83
C ASP A 586 0.75 17.48 11.76
N TYR A 587 0.38 17.58 10.48
CA TYR A 587 1.32 17.29 9.39
C TYR A 587 2.50 18.26 9.35
N LEU A 588 2.25 19.55 9.58
CA LEU A 588 3.32 20.55 9.74
C LEU A 588 4.24 20.24 10.92
N ALA A 589 3.70 19.71 12.02
CA ALA A 589 4.49 19.34 13.18
C ALA A 589 5.43 18.16 12.87
N VAL A 590 4.99 17.19 12.07
CA VAL A 590 5.83 16.09 11.58
C VAL A 590 6.95 16.60 10.66
N ARG A 591 6.65 17.61 9.83
CA ARG A 591 7.64 18.25 8.96
C ARG A 591 8.65 19.11 9.70
N LEU A 592 8.40 19.51 10.95
CA LEU A 592 9.33 20.35 11.70
C LEU A 592 10.66 19.62 11.94
N ASN A 593 11.74 20.18 11.43
CA ASN A 593 13.08 19.70 11.69
C ASN A 593 13.54 20.12 13.11
N GLY A 594 13.36 19.22 14.08
CA GLY A 594 13.70 19.45 15.48
C GLY A 594 15.14 19.98 15.69
N PRO A 595 16.18 19.35 15.11
CA PRO A 595 17.55 19.86 15.20
C PRO A 595 17.75 21.29 14.71
N ARG A 596 17.07 21.70 13.61
CA ARG A 596 17.09 23.10 13.13
C ARG A 596 16.27 24.03 14.02
N ALA A 597 15.20 23.53 14.63
CA ALA A 597 14.31 24.28 15.53
C ALA A 597 14.86 24.40 16.97
N ALA A 598 16.00 23.77 17.28
CA ALA A 598 16.60 23.83 18.61
C ALA A 598 16.87 25.29 19.06
N GLY A 599 16.32 25.64 20.23
CA GLY A 599 16.46 26.98 20.82
C GLY A 599 15.58 28.05 20.19
N LYS A 600 14.69 27.71 19.25
CA LYS A 600 13.70 28.62 18.67
C LYS A 600 12.45 28.68 19.55
N ASN A 601 11.91 29.89 19.70
CA ASN A 601 10.63 30.16 20.34
C ASN A 601 9.85 31.07 19.41
N LEU A 602 8.79 30.55 18.78
CA LEU A 602 7.97 31.28 17.82
C LEU A 602 6.50 31.12 18.22
N THR A 603 5.74 32.20 18.21
CA THR A 603 4.28 32.19 18.38
C THR A 603 3.64 32.90 17.20
N ILE A 604 2.85 32.17 16.40
CA ILE A 604 2.21 32.68 15.18
C ILE A 604 0.71 32.46 15.31
N ASN A 605 -0.07 33.54 15.28
CA ASN A 605 -1.52 33.41 15.14
C ASN A 605 -1.87 33.15 13.67
N VAL A 606 -2.80 32.24 13.41
CA VAL A 606 -3.35 31.93 12.10
C VAL A 606 -4.86 32.10 12.14
N THR A 607 -5.40 33.02 11.34
CA THR A 607 -6.84 33.18 11.13
C THR A 607 -7.21 32.61 9.77
N LEU A 608 -8.12 31.63 9.77
CA LEU A 608 -8.78 31.12 8.57
C LEU A 608 -10.11 31.86 8.38
N ASP A 609 -10.14 32.84 7.48
CA ASP A 609 -11.23 33.81 7.38
C ASP A 609 -12.53 33.24 6.81
N ASP A 610 -12.42 32.33 5.85
CA ASP A 610 -13.50 31.54 5.27
C ASP A 610 -14.16 30.61 6.28
N LEU A 611 -13.36 29.98 7.15
CA LEU A 611 -13.84 29.12 8.23
C LEU A 611 -14.24 29.87 9.51
N LYS A 612 -13.87 31.16 9.62
CA LYS A 612 -14.04 32.00 10.83
C LYS A 612 -13.43 31.36 12.08
N SER A 613 -12.28 30.73 11.90
CA SER A 613 -11.55 30.02 12.96
C SER A 613 -10.18 30.64 13.18
N ASP A 614 -9.80 30.77 14.44
CA ASP A 614 -8.48 31.25 14.85
C ASP A 614 -7.68 30.13 15.49
N TYR A 615 -6.38 30.11 15.22
CA TYR A 615 -5.41 29.19 15.81
C TYR A 615 -4.15 29.94 16.24
N THR A 616 -3.46 29.38 17.21
CA THR A 616 -2.10 29.76 17.60
C THR A 616 -1.19 28.59 17.30
N LEU A 617 -0.11 28.84 16.56
CA LEU A 617 0.99 27.90 16.35
C LEU A 617 2.16 28.32 17.24
N THR A 618 2.67 27.39 18.05
CA THR A 618 3.80 27.65 18.94
C THR A 618 4.92 26.65 18.64
N VAL A 619 6.09 27.16 18.25
CA VAL A 619 7.32 26.37 18.24
C VAL A 619 8.08 26.67 19.51
N GLU A 620 8.22 25.68 20.38
CA GLU A 620 9.06 25.76 21.57
C GLU A 620 9.72 24.41 21.84
N ASN A 621 10.91 24.40 22.40
CA ASN A 621 11.67 23.16 22.66
C ASN A 621 11.83 22.26 21.42
N ALA A 622 11.91 22.86 20.23
CA ALA A 622 11.97 22.17 18.94
C ALA A 622 10.73 21.31 18.60
N VAL A 623 9.56 21.65 19.16
CA VAL A 623 8.27 21.01 18.91
C VAL A 623 7.28 22.07 18.43
N LEU A 624 6.44 21.71 17.45
CA LEU A 624 5.31 22.52 17.02
C LEU A 624 4.05 22.07 17.76
N HIS A 625 3.38 23.01 18.40
CA HIS A 625 2.04 22.87 18.97
C HIS A 625 1.06 23.78 18.23
N TYR A 626 -0.23 23.41 18.26
CA TYR A 626 -1.31 24.31 17.90
C TYR A 626 -2.40 24.33 18.97
N ALA A 627 -3.12 25.44 19.07
CA ALA A 627 -4.28 25.59 19.94
C ALA A 627 -5.34 26.48 19.27
N PRO A 628 -6.63 26.29 19.57
CA PRO A 628 -7.67 27.20 19.09
C PRO A 628 -7.54 28.57 19.76
N GLY A 629 -7.92 29.62 19.02
CA GLY A 629 -7.84 31.02 19.45
C GLY A 629 -6.50 31.69 19.13
N LYS A 630 -6.41 32.99 19.44
CA LYS A 630 -5.20 33.80 19.26
C LYS A 630 -4.47 33.98 20.58
N ALA A 631 -3.15 33.90 20.54
CA ALA A 631 -2.31 34.30 21.66
C ALA A 631 -2.07 35.81 21.65
N ASP A 632 -2.05 36.40 22.85
CA ASP A 632 -1.56 37.76 23.07
C ASP A 632 -0.04 37.79 22.93
N GLY A 633 0.48 38.83 22.27
CA GLY A 633 1.93 38.99 22.09
C GLY A 633 2.58 37.99 21.12
N ALA A 634 1.80 37.36 20.24
CA ALA A 634 2.34 36.55 19.14
C ALA A 634 3.35 37.35 18.31
N ASP A 635 4.42 36.70 17.86
CA ASP A 635 5.44 37.29 17.00
C ASP A 635 4.82 37.79 15.69
N ALA A 636 3.87 37.04 15.15
CA ALA A 636 3.15 37.40 13.93
C ALA A 636 1.69 36.91 13.96
N SER A 637 0.84 37.55 13.15
CA SER A 637 -0.53 37.13 12.89
C SER A 637 -0.77 37.04 11.40
N LEU A 638 -0.98 35.83 10.91
CA LEU A 638 -1.27 35.50 9.51
C LEU A 638 -2.78 35.28 9.34
N THR A 639 -3.41 36.02 8.44
CA THR A 639 -4.83 35.82 8.07
C THR A 639 -4.92 35.45 6.60
N LEU A 640 -5.63 34.38 6.27
CA LEU A 640 -5.82 33.85 4.91
C LEU A 640 -7.01 32.89 4.90
N SER A 641 -7.49 32.49 3.72
CA SER A 641 -8.49 31.42 3.62
C SER A 641 -7.85 30.04 3.73
N LYS A 642 -8.62 29.00 4.09
CA LYS A 642 -8.15 27.60 4.01
C LYS A 642 -7.70 27.25 2.59
N GLU A 643 -8.41 27.72 1.57
CA GLU A 643 -8.01 27.56 0.17
C GLU A 643 -6.61 28.13 -0.09
N THR A 644 -6.34 29.36 0.38
CA THR A 644 -5.03 30.00 0.20
C THR A 644 -3.92 29.26 0.95
N LEU A 645 -4.19 28.78 2.17
CA LEU A 645 -3.25 27.94 2.92
C LEU A 645 -2.90 26.65 2.16
N ASN A 646 -3.90 25.99 1.57
CA ASN A 646 -3.69 24.78 0.77
C ASN A 646 -2.87 25.06 -0.48
N GLN A 647 -3.12 26.15 -1.21
CA GLN A 647 -2.31 26.53 -2.37
C GLN A 647 -0.85 26.78 -1.98
N ILE A 648 -0.60 27.33 -0.80
CA ILE A 648 0.76 27.53 -0.27
C ILE A 648 1.43 26.20 0.05
N GLN A 649 0.74 25.31 0.74
CA GLN A 649 1.26 23.96 1.04
C GLN A 649 1.58 23.15 -0.20
N LEU A 650 0.76 23.28 -1.24
CA LEU A 650 0.94 22.59 -2.51
C LEU A 650 2.01 23.23 -3.41
N GLY A 651 2.65 24.31 -2.96
CA GLY A 651 3.64 25.06 -3.75
C GLY A 651 3.06 25.77 -4.97
N LYS A 652 1.73 25.83 -5.11
CA LYS A 652 1.03 26.52 -6.21
C LYS A 652 1.05 28.04 -6.03
N LEU A 653 1.25 28.51 -4.79
CA LEU A 653 1.31 29.92 -4.43
C LEU A 653 2.36 30.11 -3.34
N THR A 654 3.27 31.06 -3.44
CA THR A 654 4.13 31.40 -2.30
C THR A 654 3.38 32.28 -1.31
N LEU A 655 3.77 32.25 -0.02
CA LEU A 655 3.19 33.16 0.97
C LEU A 655 3.36 34.64 0.57
N GLN A 656 4.48 35.01 -0.04
CA GLN A 656 4.73 36.37 -0.51
C GLN A 656 3.76 36.76 -1.64
N GLU A 657 3.54 35.88 -2.63
CA GLU A 657 2.56 36.11 -3.69
C GLU A 657 1.13 36.19 -3.14
N ALA A 658 0.79 35.40 -2.12
CA ALA A 658 -0.50 35.48 -1.44
C ALA A 658 -0.69 36.85 -0.77
N ILE A 659 0.36 37.40 -0.14
CA ILE A 659 0.34 38.74 0.46
C ILE A 659 0.20 39.81 -0.62
N ASP A 660 1.00 39.75 -1.68
CA ASP A 660 1.02 40.75 -2.76
C ASP A 660 -0.31 40.77 -3.54
N SER A 661 -0.95 39.60 -3.69
CA SER A 661 -2.28 39.45 -4.29
C SER A 661 -3.45 39.70 -3.32
N LYS A 662 -3.15 40.09 -2.06
CA LYS A 662 -4.15 40.35 -1.00
C LYS A 662 -5.02 39.14 -0.64
N LYS A 663 -4.54 37.92 -0.91
CA LYS A 663 -5.15 36.66 -0.45
C LYS A 663 -4.71 36.26 0.96
N ALA A 664 -3.62 36.86 1.45
CA ALA A 664 -3.18 36.75 2.82
C ALA A 664 -2.78 38.12 3.38
N THR A 665 -2.94 38.32 4.68
CA THR A 665 -2.40 39.47 5.41
C THR A 665 -1.50 38.99 6.54
N LEU A 666 -0.38 39.66 6.73
CA LEU A 666 0.61 39.31 7.75
C LEU A 666 0.96 40.55 8.56
N ASP A 667 0.55 40.52 9.83
CA ASP A 667 0.83 41.56 10.83
C ASP A 667 1.93 41.07 11.79
N GLY A 668 2.74 42.00 12.31
CA GLY A 668 3.85 41.68 13.23
C GLY A 668 5.17 41.35 12.51
N ASN A 669 5.96 40.46 13.11
CA ASN A 669 7.30 40.08 12.66
C ASN A 669 7.24 39.07 11.50
N ARG A 670 7.45 39.55 10.27
CA ARG A 670 7.47 38.69 9.07
C ARG A 670 8.59 37.65 9.08
N ASP A 671 9.71 37.95 9.73
CA ASP A 671 10.84 37.04 9.80
C ASP A 671 10.49 35.79 10.61
N ALA A 672 9.58 35.89 11.60
CA ALA A 672 9.13 34.73 12.39
C ALA A 672 8.39 33.69 11.54
N VAL A 673 7.54 34.13 10.59
CA VAL A 673 6.84 33.21 9.68
C VAL A 673 7.80 32.61 8.66
N THR A 674 8.73 33.40 8.14
CA THR A 674 9.77 32.91 7.22
C THR A 674 10.67 31.89 7.91
N GLU A 675 11.04 32.17 9.16
CA GLU A 675 11.82 31.25 9.99
C GLU A 675 11.05 29.95 10.24
N PHE A 676 9.78 30.02 10.64
CA PHE A 676 8.93 28.84 10.82
C PHE A 676 8.88 27.96 9.55
N VAL A 677 8.58 28.55 8.39
CA VAL A 677 8.56 27.81 7.12
C VAL A 677 9.94 27.20 6.81
N GLY A 678 11.01 27.94 7.08
CA GLY A 678 12.38 27.47 6.91
C GLY A 678 12.78 26.30 7.83
N LEU A 679 12.01 26.01 8.88
CA LEU A 679 12.22 24.87 9.77
C LEU A 679 11.55 23.57 9.29
N LEU A 680 10.70 23.63 8.26
CA LEU A 680 10.00 22.47 7.73
C LEU A 680 10.90 21.70 6.74
N ASP A 681 10.87 20.38 6.80
CA ASP A 681 11.54 19.48 5.86
C ASP A 681 10.64 19.16 4.65
N GLU A 682 11.30 18.79 3.56
CA GLU A 682 10.71 18.07 2.43
C GLU A 682 11.37 16.69 2.40
N TYR A 683 10.60 15.67 2.06
CA TYR A 683 11.08 14.29 2.09
C TYR A 683 11.34 13.78 0.67
N PRO A 684 12.52 13.20 0.38
CA PRO A 684 12.73 12.50 -0.86
C PRO A 684 11.87 11.23 -0.89
N PHE A 685 11.18 11.00 -2.01
CA PHE A 685 10.36 9.81 -2.20
C PHE A 685 11.20 8.54 -2.35
N TRP A 686 12.20 8.59 -3.23
CA TRP A 686 13.05 7.46 -3.61
C TRP A 686 14.18 7.18 -2.62
N PHE A 687 13.84 6.99 -1.35
CA PHE A 687 14.83 6.49 -0.37
C PHE A 687 15.15 5.01 -0.60
N ASN A 688 16.37 4.61 -0.23
CA ASN A 688 16.85 3.23 -0.36
C ASN A 688 16.12 2.30 0.62
N ILE A 689 15.83 1.07 0.18
CA ILE A 689 15.22 0.01 1.01
C ILE A 689 16.16 -1.18 1.16
N VAL A 690 16.69 -1.69 0.04
CA VAL A 690 17.56 -2.88 -0.01
C VAL A 690 19.06 -2.57 0.09
N THR A 691 19.41 -1.29 0.19
CA THR A 691 20.77 -0.80 0.43
C THR A 691 20.74 0.32 1.50
N PRO A 692 21.88 0.61 2.17
CA PRO A 692 22.01 1.75 3.08
C PRO A 692 21.74 3.12 2.46
#